data_AF-A0A3B9ZE09-F1
#
_entry.id   AF-A0A3B9ZE09-F1
#
_cell.length_a   1.000
_cell.length_b   1.000
_cell.length_c   1.000
_cell.angle_alpha   90.00
_cell.angle_beta   90.00
_cell.angle_gamma   90.00
#
_symmetry.space_group_name_H-M   'P 1'
#
loop_
_entity.id
_entity.type
_entity.pdbx_description
1 polymer ?
#
loop_
_entity_poly.entity_id
_entity_poly.type
_entity_poly.pdbx_seq_one_letter_code
_entity_poly.pdbx_strand_id
1 'polypeptide(L)'
;MLFLIWIGCIAASAVIAMRKNLSVVGFSFLALFLGPLALLIVLLVPAYTPLSKRSEGIASLTDAQSRLQDIKNTLSGLQAKVSSLEAYLTKSLGKEIPQATQAPEKPLESYREKAEVTQGGKENVIFQEVISHEYEEVTASLQKKDEQDGSFEFTFGKYWLSRAGVMLFVLGVIFFISYSFKYLSPLVKIAMGYFVSLGFFIWGNALEKNKKYLRIAWGILGGAWALLYVSTYAMHYIEQVRVIKDSTIAVFLLGIVSFCAVIYNLKYRSWVVTALTYLFAFITAGLGGIEYSSVVYCAFLTASIAYLACKLDWHTFLLCGMAGVYLIYMYWLYPQIASSPLASREFSVAVYQFFLSFGILSVSWLLFSSALFLLKVDNEKQLRAAVTGALCNAAFFVILGLSAIEYVRPHLAISPALSKDACFWFLIGLSGIYALYSFLYIMFKKSSLTVANASITFSLLAMAIMLKVPRLGVGFFWLLEMCLLFALGIYYSEFIYRALAVCLSIVIGLRLFAVDFFSQKYYMVFGMQIHHASAIFGFAALCFFVLGALTKNKEIDMRLQDEEKSLFHAFIAFASVLGMCVLGKEVNERWLSLAWAVEGIGILGAGLFLRHKVYRISALAVISFACLKVFFVDMEGVNTIYKIAAFIVMGAILLAVSMVYAKFVPKEKTEYEKAK
;
A
#
# COMPACT_ATOMS: atom_id res chain seq x y z
N MET A 1 0.69 -12.54 26.29
CA MET A 1 0.00 -11.22 26.34
C MET A 1 0.17 -10.43 25.05
N LEU A 2 1.39 -10.18 24.56
CA LEU A 2 1.66 -9.51 23.27
C LEU A 2 0.97 -10.17 22.06
N PHE A 3 0.93 -11.50 21.99
CA PHE A 3 0.25 -12.23 20.90
C PHE A 3 -1.27 -12.02 20.85
N LEU A 4 -1.92 -11.92 22.02
CA LEU A 4 -3.38 -11.65 22.11
C LEU A 4 -3.72 -10.21 21.73
N ILE A 5 -2.86 -9.25 22.12
CA ILE A 5 -2.96 -7.85 21.70
C ILE A 5 -2.81 -7.75 20.17
N TRP A 6 -1.88 -8.53 19.60
CA TRP A 6 -1.62 -8.56 18.17
C TRP A 6 -2.78 -9.13 17.36
N ILE A 7 -3.39 -10.24 17.82
CA ILE A 7 -4.63 -10.80 17.25
C ILE A 7 -5.79 -9.81 17.39
N GLY A 8 -5.89 -9.13 18.54
CA GLY A 8 -6.86 -8.05 18.76
C GLY A 8 -6.70 -6.90 17.78
N CYS A 9 -5.47 -6.51 17.45
CA CYS A 9 -5.19 -5.47 16.44
C CYS A 9 -5.56 -5.91 15.02
N ILE A 10 -5.41 -7.20 14.67
CA ILE A 10 -5.82 -7.74 13.37
C ILE A 10 -7.35 -7.69 13.24
N ALA A 11 -8.07 -8.17 14.25
CA ALA A 11 -9.53 -8.16 14.27
C ALA A 11 -10.08 -6.73 14.26
N ALA A 12 -9.51 -5.83 15.08
CA ALA A 12 -9.95 -4.44 15.14
C ALA A 12 -9.61 -3.66 13.85
N SER A 13 -8.47 -3.90 13.21
CA SER A 13 -8.14 -3.31 11.90
C SER A 13 -9.09 -3.80 10.81
N ALA A 14 -9.48 -5.08 10.83
CA ALA A 14 -10.46 -5.65 9.92
C ALA A 14 -11.85 -5.00 10.08
N VAL A 15 -12.29 -4.82 11.34
CA VAL A 15 -13.59 -4.22 11.67
C VAL A 15 -13.63 -2.73 11.31
N ILE A 16 -12.56 -1.98 11.58
CA ILE A 16 -12.50 -0.55 11.24
C ILE A 16 -12.38 -0.37 9.73
N ALA A 17 -11.60 -1.20 9.03
CA ALA A 17 -11.54 -1.18 7.57
C ALA A 17 -12.90 -1.51 6.93
N MET A 18 -13.64 -2.47 7.49
CA MET A 18 -15.00 -2.80 7.06
C MET A 18 -15.96 -1.60 7.27
N ARG A 19 -15.91 -0.93 8.43
CA ARG A 19 -16.73 0.29 8.67
C ARG A 19 -16.38 1.45 7.75
N LYS A 20 -15.13 1.54 7.30
CA LYS A 20 -14.63 2.60 6.41
C LYS A 20 -14.71 2.25 4.91
N ASN A 21 -15.36 1.15 4.52
CA ASN A 21 -15.40 0.64 3.13
C ASN A 21 -14.01 0.45 2.49
N LEU A 22 -13.00 0.18 3.32
CA LEU A 22 -11.64 -0.12 2.88
C LEU A 22 -11.48 -1.63 2.64
N SER A 23 -10.40 -2.03 1.97
CA SER A 23 -10.11 -3.45 1.74
C SER A 23 -9.87 -4.18 3.07
N VAL A 24 -10.87 -4.93 3.55
CA VAL A 24 -10.78 -5.73 4.79
C VAL A 24 -9.62 -6.71 4.69
N VAL A 25 -9.49 -7.40 3.55
CA VAL A 25 -8.39 -8.35 3.31
C VAL A 25 -7.04 -7.63 3.34
N GLY A 26 -6.93 -6.46 2.68
CA GLY A 26 -5.69 -5.70 2.63
C GLY A 26 -5.24 -5.18 4.00
N PHE A 27 -6.17 -4.66 4.81
CA PHE A 27 -5.85 -4.11 6.13
C PHE A 27 -5.71 -5.19 7.22
N SER A 28 -6.42 -6.31 7.12
CA SER A 28 -6.15 -7.50 7.94
C SER A 28 -4.75 -8.06 7.64
N PHE A 29 -4.34 -8.07 6.38
CA PHE A 29 -2.99 -8.48 5.99
C PHE A 29 -1.95 -7.46 6.48
N LEU A 30 -2.21 -6.16 6.34
CA LEU A 30 -1.34 -5.10 6.86
C LEU A 30 -1.15 -5.22 8.38
N ALA A 31 -2.23 -5.50 9.12
CA ALA A 31 -2.21 -5.71 10.57
C ALA A 31 -1.50 -6.99 11.00
N LEU A 32 -1.46 -8.01 10.14
CA LEU A 32 -0.68 -9.22 10.33
C LEU A 32 0.84 -8.96 10.30
N PHE A 33 1.31 -7.81 9.82
CA PHE A 33 2.74 -7.49 9.75
C PHE A 33 3.14 -6.29 10.62
N LEU A 34 2.29 -5.26 10.69
CA LEU A 34 2.58 -4.02 11.43
C LEU A 34 1.92 -3.97 12.82
N GLY A 35 1.06 -4.94 13.17
CA GLY A 35 0.43 -5.04 14.48
C GLY A 35 -0.35 -3.75 14.86
N PRO A 36 -0.09 -3.13 16.02
CA PRO A 36 -0.77 -1.90 16.45
C PRO A 36 -0.60 -0.73 15.47
N LEU A 37 0.49 -0.72 14.71
CA LEU A 37 0.82 0.37 13.77
C LEU A 37 -0.12 0.34 12.55
N ALA A 38 -0.57 -0.84 12.11
CA ALA A 38 -1.61 -0.96 11.09
C ALA A 38 -2.97 -0.44 11.56
N LEU A 39 -3.28 -0.60 12.85
CA LEU A 39 -4.52 -0.10 13.44
C LEU A 39 -4.55 1.44 13.44
N LEU A 40 -3.42 2.07 13.75
CA LEU A 40 -3.21 3.52 13.61
C LEU A 40 -3.37 3.97 12.15
N ILE A 41 -2.78 3.23 11.20
CA ILE A 41 -2.89 3.52 9.77
C ILE A 41 -4.36 3.44 9.31
N VAL A 42 -5.09 2.39 9.68
CA VAL A 42 -6.53 2.25 9.37
C VAL A 42 -7.38 3.37 9.98
N LEU A 43 -7.03 3.83 11.19
CA LEU A 43 -7.70 4.95 11.85
C LEU A 43 -7.46 6.28 11.14
N LEU A 44 -6.27 6.49 10.58
CA LEU A 44 -5.90 7.72 9.88
C LEU A 44 -6.40 7.76 8.42
N VAL A 45 -6.57 6.61 7.76
CA VAL A 45 -7.08 6.57 6.38
C VAL A 45 -8.57 6.98 6.36
N PRO A 46 -8.96 8.01 5.58
CA PRO A 46 -10.36 8.42 5.48
C PRO A 46 -11.21 7.31 4.85
N ALA A 47 -12.51 7.29 5.19
CA ALA A 47 -13.41 6.27 4.67
C ALA A 47 -13.49 6.36 3.13
N TYR A 48 -13.37 5.22 2.46
CA TYR A 48 -13.49 5.16 1.01
C TYR A 48 -14.97 5.27 0.63
N THR A 49 -15.38 6.45 0.17
CA THR A 49 -16.68 6.61 -0.51
C THR A 49 -16.48 6.22 -1.98
N PRO A 50 -17.03 5.08 -2.45
CA PRO A 50 -17.00 4.77 -3.87
C PRO A 50 -17.68 5.90 -4.66
N LEU A 51 -17.20 6.21 -5.86
CA LEU A 51 -17.79 7.21 -6.74
C LEU A 51 -19.30 6.97 -6.98
N SER A 52 -19.76 5.71 -6.90
CA SER A 52 -21.18 5.34 -6.95
C SER A 52 -22.01 5.77 -5.73
N LYS A 53 -21.37 6.04 -4.58
CA LYS A 53 -22.04 6.61 -3.39
C LYS A 53 -21.98 8.13 -3.33
N ARG A 54 -21.10 8.78 -4.10
CA ARG A 54 -21.16 10.24 -4.30
C ARG A 54 -22.38 10.63 -5.15
N SER A 55 -22.90 9.71 -5.95
CA SER A 55 -24.20 9.81 -6.62
C SER A 55 -25.40 9.37 -5.77
N GLU A 56 -25.19 8.77 -4.60
CA GLU A 56 -26.27 8.52 -3.61
C GLU A 56 -26.55 9.75 -2.73
N GLY A 57 -25.90 10.88 -2.98
CA GLY A 57 -26.33 12.21 -2.52
C GLY A 57 -27.53 12.75 -3.29
N ILE A 58 -28.38 11.88 -3.84
CA ILE A 58 -29.71 12.20 -4.39
C ILE A 58 -30.71 11.54 -3.45
N ALA A 59 -30.80 12.06 -2.22
CA ALA A 59 -31.86 11.70 -1.31
C ALA A 59 -33.14 12.38 -1.81
N SER A 60 -34.03 11.61 -2.44
CA SER A 60 -35.35 11.98 -2.97
C SER A 60 -35.41 12.67 -4.35
N LEU A 61 -36.45 12.30 -5.12
CA LEU A 61 -36.86 12.89 -6.41
C LEU A 61 -37.01 14.43 -6.33
N THR A 62 -37.34 14.93 -5.14
CA THR A 62 -37.44 16.34 -4.77
C THR A 62 -36.10 17.09 -4.83
N ASP A 63 -34.98 16.45 -4.48
CA ASP A 63 -33.65 17.09 -4.53
C ASP A 63 -33.10 17.14 -5.96
N ALA A 64 -33.45 16.15 -6.79
CA ALA A 64 -33.18 16.19 -8.22
C ALA A 64 -33.98 17.29 -8.92
N GLN A 65 -35.26 17.46 -8.58
CA GLN A 65 -36.11 18.54 -9.11
C GLN A 65 -35.65 19.93 -8.67
N SER A 66 -35.20 20.09 -7.42
CA SER A 66 -34.70 21.39 -6.93
C SER A 66 -33.44 21.82 -7.69
N ARG A 67 -32.48 20.90 -7.89
CA ARG A 67 -31.24 21.20 -8.64
C ARG A 67 -31.49 21.47 -10.11
N LEU A 68 -32.45 20.79 -10.72
CA LEU A 68 -32.83 21.01 -12.12
C LEU A 68 -33.47 22.40 -12.27
N GLN A 69 -34.28 22.82 -11.29
CA GLN A 69 -34.83 24.16 -11.23
C GLN A 69 -33.75 25.23 -11.00
N ASP A 70 -32.78 24.98 -10.13
CA ASP A 70 -31.63 25.87 -9.89
C ASP A 70 -30.76 26.02 -11.14
N ILE A 71 -30.47 24.92 -11.84
CA ILE A 71 -29.74 24.96 -13.11
C ILE A 71 -30.53 25.79 -14.14
N LYS A 72 -31.84 25.59 -14.25
CA LYS A 72 -32.71 26.35 -15.17
C LYS A 72 -32.71 27.85 -14.85
N ASN A 73 -32.77 28.20 -13.56
CA ASN A 73 -32.70 29.59 -13.09
C ASN A 73 -31.32 30.22 -13.32
N THR A 74 -30.24 29.43 -13.20
CA THR A 74 -28.88 29.90 -13.47
C THR A 74 -28.67 30.15 -14.97
N LEU A 75 -29.23 29.27 -15.81
CA LEU A 75 -29.15 29.38 -17.26
C LEU A 75 -29.94 30.60 -17.76
N SER A 76 -31.14 30.84 -17.25
CA SER A 76 -31.91 32.04 -17.58
C SER A 76 -31.23 33.32 -17.10
N GLY A 77 -30.60 33.30 -15.92
CA GLY A 77 -29.79 34.42 -15.42
C GLY A 77 -28.55 34.71 -16.27
N LEU A 78 -27.86 33.68 -16.78
CA LEU A 78 -26.75 33.82 -17.72
C LEU A 78 -27.22 34.36 -19.06
N GLN A 79 -28.34 33.86 -19.57
CA GLN A 79 -28.92 34.31 -20.84
C GLN A 79 -29.33 35.79 -20.76
N ALA A 80 -29.93 36.23 -19.65
CA ALA A 80 -30.23 37.64 -19.39
C ALA A 80 -28.96 38.50 -19.31
N LYS A 81 -27.88 38.00 -18.67
CA LYS A 81 -26.59 38.70 -18.63
C LYS A 81 -25.97 38.82 -20.02
N VAL A 82 -26.00 37.76 -20.82
CA VAL A 82 -25.52 37.77 -22.22
C VAL A 82 -26.30 38.78 -23.05
N SER A 83 -27.63 38.78 -22.97
CA SER A 83 -28.48 39.76 -23.67
C SER A 83 -28.22 41.20 -23.21
N SER A 84 -27.95 41.42 -21.92
CA SER A 84 -27.60 42.75 -21.41
C SER A 84 -26.22 43.22 -21.87
N LEU A 85 -25.25 42.31 -22.01
CA LEU A 85 -23.92 42.55 -22.55
C LEU A 85 -23.98 42.83 -24.05
N GLU A 86 -24.79 42.07 -24.80
CA GLU A 86 -25.07 42.31 -26.20
C GLU A 86 -25.70 43.69 -26.39
N ALA A 87 -26.74 44.05 -25.62
CA ALA A 87 -27.35 45.38 -25.69
C ALA A 87 -26.37 46.52 -25.36
N TYR A 88 -25.46 46.31 -24.41
CA TYR A 88 -24.41 47.27 -24.06
C TYR A 88 -23.37 47.41 -25.19
N LEU A 89 -22.96 46.30 -25.80
CA LEU A 89 -22.05 46.28 -26.95
C LEU A 89 -22.67 46.95 -28.18
N THR A 90 -23.94 46.68 -28.49
CA THR A 90 -24.66 47.32 -29.62
C THR A 90 -24.80 48.83 -29.43
N LYS A 91 -25.05 49.28 -28.19
CA LYS A 91 -25.11 50.70 -27.83
C LYS A 91 -23.74 51.39 -27.89
N SER A 92 -22.66 50.65 -27.62
CA SER A 92 -21.29 51.20 -27.55
C SER A 92 -20.54 51.17 -28.89
N LEU A 93 -20.85 50.21 -29.77
CA LEU A 93 -20.14 50.00 -31.04
C LEU A 93 -20.93 50.40 -32.29
N GLY A 94 -22.20 50.79 -32.17
CA GLY A 94 -23.01 51.28 -33.29
C GLY A 94 -23.19 50.29 -34.45
N LYS A 95 -22.89 49.01 -34.23
CA LYS A 95 -23.06 47.92 -35.20
C LYS A 95 -23.96 46.85 -34.59
N GLU A 96 -25.00 46.48 -35.33
CA GLU A 96 -25.80 45.29 -35.01
C GLU A 96 -24.89 44.06 -35.05
N ILE A 97 -24.80 43.35 -33.94
CA ILE A 97 -24.13 42.04 -33.87
C ILE A 97 -25.10 41.03 -34.48
N PRO A 98 -24.70 40.23 -35.49
CA PRO A 98 -25.58 39.20 -36.05
C PRO A 98 -26.01 38.24 -34.95
N GLN A 99 -27.31 38.04 -34.78
CA GLN A 99 -27.85 37.00 -33.90
C GLN A 99 -27.20 35.66 -34.27
N ALA A 100 -26.66 34.96 -33.27
CA ALA A 100 -26.24 33.59 -33.46
C ALA A 100 -27.43 32.79 -33.98
N THR A 101 -27.32 32.31 -35.22
CA THR A 101 -28.30 31.45 -35.87
C THR A 101 -28.69 30.36 -34.89
N GLN A 102 -29.96 30.33 -34.48
CA GLN A 102 -30.50 29.20 -33.73
C GLN A 102 -30.17 27.95 -34.54
N ALA A 103 -29.40 27.03 -33.94
CA ALA A 103 -29.22 25.71 -34.52
C ALA A 103 -30.61 25.13 -34.80
N PRO A 104 -30.86 24.53 -35.96
CA PRO A 104 -32.20 24.15 -36.38
C PRO A 104 -32.83 23.26 -35.30
N GLU A 105 -33.89 23.76 -34.66
CA GLU A 105 -34.80 22.94 -33.87
C GLU A 105 -35.35 21.87 -34.82
N LYS A 106 -34.83 20.65 -34.71
CA LYS A 106 -35.53 19.50 -35.28
C LYS A 106 -36.91 19.46 -34.64
N PRO A 107 -38.01 19.39 -35.42
CA PRO A 107 -39.34 19.29 -34.85
C PRO A 107 -39.43 18.07 -33.94
N LEU A 108 -39.75 18.29 -32.67
CA LEU A 108 -40.09 17.27 -31.68
C LEU A 108 -41.44 16.57 -31.99
N GLU A 109 -42.05 16.84 -33.15
CA GLU A 109 -43.31 16.23 -33.60
C GLU A 109 -43.21 14.71 -33.74
N SER A 110 -42.03 14.15 -33.99
CA SER A 110 -41.84 12.68 -34.05
C SER A 110 -41.99 11.96 -32.70
N TYR A 111 -42.04 12.69 -31.57
CA TYR A 111 -42.24 12.10 -30.25
C TYR A 111 -43.59 12.44 -29.61
N ARG A 112 -44.38 13.35 -30.21
CA ARG A 112 -45.71 13.73 -29.67
C ARG A 112 -46.82 12.77 -30.04
N GLU A 113 -46.71 12.08 -31.18
CA GLU A 113 -47.79 11.22 -31.68
C GLU A 113 -48.01 9.93 -30.88
N LYS A 114 -47.09 9.57 -29.97
CA LYS A 114 -47.24 8.41 -29.06
C LYS A 114 -47.72 8.75 -27.64
N ALA A 115 -47.92 10.04 -27.32
CA ALA A 115 -48.28 10.47 -25.97
C ALA A 115 -49.73 10.96 -25.81
N GLU A 116 -50.51 11.07 -26.90
CA GLU A 116 -51.87 11.64 -26.84
C GLU A 116 -53.02 10.64 -26.69
N VAL A 117 -52.74 9.36 -26.46
CA VAL A 117 -53.77 8.42 -26.02
C VAL A 117 -53.48 8.06 -24.57
N THR A 118 -54.05 8.84 -23.65
CA THR A 118 -54.95 8.38 -22.56
C THR A 118 -55.28 9.59 -21.68
N GLN A 119 -56.25 10.41 -22.08
CA GLN A 119 -56.95 11.25 -21.11
C GLN A 119 -57.96 10.37 -20.35
N GLY A 120 -57.69 10.12 -19.07
CA GLY A 120 -58.63 9.47 -18.17
C GLY A 120 -58.00 9.25 -16.80
N GLY A 121 -58.52 9.92 -15.78
CA GLY A 121 -58.04 9.95 -14.39
C GLY A 121 -58.07 8.63 -13.61
N LYS A 122 -57.50 7.54 -14.16
CA LYS A 122 -57.22 6.28 -13.48
C LYS A 122 -55.73 5.91 -13.40
N GLU A 123 -54.86 6.64 -14.09
CA GLU A 123 -53.42 6.33 -14.12
C GLU A 123 -52.67 6.66 -12.83
N ASN A 124 -53.07 7.70 -12.07
CA ASN A 124 -52.40 8.01 -10.80
C ASN A 124 -52.63 6.95 -9.71
N VAL A 125 -53.71 6.15 -9.80
CA VAL A 125 -53.93 5.04 -8.87
C VAL A 125 -53.10 3.83 -9.30
N ILE A 126 -53.10 3.48 -10.60
CA ILE A 126 -52.33 2.35 -11.13
C ILE A 126 -50.82 2.58 -10.99
N PHE A 127 -50.32 3.80 -11.23
CA PHE A 127 -48.88 4.09 -11.11
C PHE A 127 -48.40 3.98 -9.65
N GLN A 128 -49.25 4.35 -8.70
CA GLN A 128 -48.93 4.25 -7.27
C GLN A 128 -49.07 2.81 -6.76
N GLU A 129 -50.02 2.04 -7.28
CA GLU A 129 -50.21 0.61 -6.99
C GLU A 129 -49.07 -0.24 -7.57
N VAL A 130 -48.63 0.05 -8.80
CA VAL A 130 -47.50 -0.62 -9.46
C VAL A 130 -46.19 -0.34 -8.73
N ILE A 131 -45.94 0.91 -8.32
CA ILE A 131 -44.74 1.24 -7.53
C ILE A 131 -44.79 0.58 -6.16
N SER A 132 -45.94 0.53 -5.48
CA SER A 132 -46.05 -0.18 -4.19
C SER A 132 -45.87 -1.69 -4.32
N HIS A 133 -46.38 -2.29 -5.40
CA HIS A 133 -46.29 -3.73 -5.64
C HIS A 133 -44.87 -4.15 -6.05
N GLU A 134 -44.16 -3.29 -6.79
CA GLU A 134 -42.74 -3.49 -7.14
C GLU A 134 -41.83 -3.22 -5.93
N TYR A 135 -42.18 -2.28 -5.05
CA TYR A 135 -41.50 -2.11 -3.77
C TYR A 135 -41.71 -3.32 -2.87
N GLU A 136 -42.95 -3.81 -2.72
CA GLU A 136 -43.27 -5.00 -1.94
C GLU A 136 -42.60 -6.26 -2.49
N GLU A 137 -42.56 -6.47 -3.81
CA GLU A 137 -41.82 -7.59 -4.43
C GLU A 137 -40.31 -7.48 -4.19
N VAL A 138 -39.74 -6.27 -4.27
CA VAL A 138 -38.31 -6.05 -3.99
C VAL A 138 -38.02 -6.27 -2.51
N THR A 139 -38.81 -5.74 -1.58
CA THR A 139 -38.64 -6.01 -0.13
C THR A 139 -38.90 -7.47 0.22
N ALA A 140 -39.87 -8.13 -0.39
CA ALA A 140 -40.13 -9.55 -0.21
C ALA A 140 -38.98 -10.40 -0.79
N SER A 141 -38.40 -10.00 -1.92
CA SER A 141 -37.22 -10.67 -2.49
C SER A 141 -35.95 -10.46 -1.65
N LEU A 142 -35.81 -9.30 -0.99
CA LEU A 142 -34.72 -9.01 -0.06
C LEU A 142 -34.91 -9.75 1.27
N GLN A 143 -36.13 -9.82 1.81
CA GLN A 143 -36.47 -10.63 2.98
C GLN A 143 -36.31 -12.13 2.71
N LYS A 144 -36.72 -12.61 1.52
CA LYS A 144 -36.54 -14.00 1.10
C LYS A 144 -35.08 -14.35 0.84
N LYS A 145 -34.23 -13.35 0.54
CA LYS A 145 -32.78 -13.49 0.42
C LYS A 145 -32.11 -13.52 1.81
N ASP A 146 -32.57 -12.71 2.76
CA ASP A 146 -32.11 -12.74 4.15
C ASP A 146 -32.59 -14.00 4.92
N GLU A 147 -33.79 -14.52 4.66
CA GLU A 147 -34.25 -15.82 5.19
C GLU A 147 -33.52 -17.01 4.57
N GLN A 148 -33.10 -16.92 3.31
CA GLN A 148 -32.27 -17.96 2.66
C GLN A 148 -30.79 -17.94 3.08
N ASP A 149 -30.25 -16.79 3.48
CA ASP A 149 -28.90 -16.66 4.05
C ASP A 149 -28.86 -16.92 5.58
N GLY A 150 -30.02 -17.03 6.25
CA GLY A 150 -30.16 -17.05 7.71
C GLY A 150 -30.01 -18.41 8.42
N SER A 151 -30.03 -19.55 7.74
CA SER A 151 -29.75 -20.84 8.41
C SER A 151 -28.28 -21.21 8.21
N PHE A 152 -27.45 -20.85 9.19
CA PHE A 152 -26.08 -21.35 9.31
C PHE A 152 -26.06 -22.89 9.11
N GLU A 153 -27.09 -23.60 9.56
CA GLU A 153 -27.30 -25.04 9.31
C GLU A 153 -27.41 -25.44 7.83
N PHE A 154 -28.12 -24.68 6.99
CA PHE A 154 -28.23 -25.00 5.55
C PHE A 154 -26.92 -24.72 4.82
N THR A 155 -26.22 -23.64 5.16
CA THR A 155 -24.90 -23.33 4.58
C THR A 155 -23.82 -24.29 5.08
N PHE A 156 -23.88 -24.70 6.35
CA PHE A 156 -22.96 -25.66 6.94
C PHE A 156 -23.17 -27.07 6.36
N GLY A 157 -24.41 -27.57 6.32
CA GLY A 157 -24.74 -28.88 5.75
C GLY A 157 -24.47 -28.97 4.26
N LYS A 158 -24.75 -27.91 3.50
CA LYS A 158 -24.61 -27.90 2.02
C LYS A 158 -23.18 -27.72 1.53
N TYR A 159 -22.33 -26.98 2.26
CA TYR A 159 -20.96 -26.67 1.81
C TYR A 159 -19.86 -27.39 2.59
N TRP A 160 -20.02 -27.63 3.89
CA TRP A 160 -18.97 -28.22 4.72
C TRP A 160 -19.08 -29.73 4.83
N LEU A 161 -20.29 -30.30 4.85
CA LEU A 161 -20.47 -31.74 5.05
C LEU A 161 -19.89 -32.59 3.91
N SER A 162 -20.07 -32.18 2.66
CA SER A 162 -19.51 -32.89 1.49
C SER A 162 -17.98 -32.83 1.45
N ARG A 163 -17.40 -31.69 1.83
CA ARG A 163 -15.93 -31.52 1.92
C ARG A 163 -15.34 -32.30 3.09
N ALA A 164 -15.98 -32.24 4.25
CA ALA A 164 -15.61 -33.00 5.43
C ALA A 164 -15.70 -34.51 5.16
N GLY A 165 -16.75 -34.97 4.48
CA GLY A 165 -16.92 -36.37 4.09
C GLY A 165 -15.81 -36.86 3.16
N VAL A 166 -15.45 -36.08 2.14
CA VAL A 166 -14.31 -36.42 1.26
C VAL A 166 -12.99 -36.42 2.04
N MET A 167 -12.75 -35.45 2.92
CA MET A 167 -11.54 -35.41 3.75
C MET A 167 -11.46 -36.60 4.72
N LEU A 168 -12.54 -36.92 5.42
CA LEU A 168 -12.65 -38.07 6.30
C LEU A 168 -12.46 -39.39 5.54
N PHE A 169 -13.00 -39.49 4.32
CA PHE A 169 -12.80 -40.66 3.48
C PHE A 169 -11.33 -40.80 3.05
N VAL A 170 -10.70 -39.72 2.58
CA VAL A 170 -9.27 -39.73 2.21
C VAL A 170 -8.40 -40.09 3.42
N LEU A 171 -8.67 -39.51 4.60
CA LEU A 171 -8.01 -39.89 5.85
C LEU A 171 -8.26 -41.36 6.21
N GLY A 172 -9.49 -41.84 6.05
CA GLY A 172 -9.85 -43.24 6.22
C GLY A 172 -9.06 -44.17 5.31
N VAL A 173 -8.86 -43.79 4.04
CA VAL A 173 -8.01 -44.54 3.10
C VAL A 173 -6.54 -44.50 3.53
N ILE A 174 -6.03 -43.36 4.00
CA ILE A 174 -4.67 -43.24 4.53
C ILE A 174 -4.48 -44.16 5.74
N PHE A 175 -5.41 -44.14 6.68
CA PHE A 175 -5.38 -45.01 7.86
C PHE A 175 -5.58 -46.48 7.48
N PHE A 176 -6.41 -46.80 6.49
CA PHE A 176 -6.60 -48.16 6.00
C PHE A 176 -5.34 -48.71 5.33
N ILE A 177 -4.67 -47.90 4.50
CA ILE A 177 -3.35 -48.22 3.95
C ILE A 177 -2.36 -48.46 5.09
N SER A 178 -2.41 -47.60 6.14
CA SER A 178 -1.55 -47.73 7.32
C SER A 178 -1.84 -48.95 8.18
N TYR A 179 -3.10 -49.36 8.32
CA TYR A 179 -3.50 -50.57 9.05
C TYR A 179 -3.13 -51.83 8.25
N SER A 180 -3.29 -51.77 6.94
CA SER A 180 -2.88 -52.81 5.99
C SER A 180 -1.35 -53.04 5.99
N PHE A 181 -0.58 -52.19 6.68
CA PHE A 181 0.87 -52.33 6.83
C PHE A 181 1.32 -53.71 7.32
N LYS A 182 0.49 -54.40 8.12
CA LYS A 182 0.81 -55.70 8.70
C LYS A 182 0.62 -56.90 7.77
N TYR A 183 -0.15 -56.77 6.69
CA TYR A 183 -0.61 -57.94 5.90
C TYR A 183 -0.27 -57.91 4.40
N LEU A 184 0.08 -56.76 3.83
CA LEU A 184 0.35 -56.62 2.39
C LEU A 184 1.79 -56.17 2.08
N SER A 185 2.29 -56.51 0.89
CA SER A 185 3.58 -56.00 0.41
C SER A 185 3.50 -54.50 0.07
N PRO A 186 4.61 -53.74 0.19
CA PRO A 186 4.66 -52.30 -0.14
C PRO A 186 4.06 -51.95 -1.52
N LEU A 187 4.39 -52.75 -2.55
CA LEU A 187 3.96 -52.51 -3.92
C LEU A 187 2.44 -52.66 -4.09
N VAL A 188 1.83 -53.67 -3.46
CA VAL A 188 0.38 -53.89 -3.52
C VAL A 188 -0.38 -52.74 -2.84
N LYS A 189 0.16 -52.19 -1.75
CA LYS A 189 -0.45 -51.04 -1.05
C LYS A 189 -0.50 -49.79 -1.92
N ILE A 190 0.59 -49.50 -2.63
CA ILE A 190 0.66 -48.35 -3.56
C ILE A 190 -0.28 -48.58 -4.76
N ALA A 191 -0.27 -49.78 -5.34
CA ALA A 191 -1.15 -50.13 -6.46
C ALA A 191 -2.64 -49.97 -6.10
N MET A 192 -3.02 -50.37 -4.89
CA MET A 192 -4.39 -50.20 -4.38
C MET A 192 -4.76 -48.72 -4.27
N GLY A 193 -3.87 -47.86 -3.78
CA GLY A 193 -4.09 -46.41 -3.72
C GLY A 193 -4.35 -45.79 -5.10
N TYR A 194 -3.55 -46.17 -6.11
CA TYR A 194 -3.78 -45.75 -7.50
C TYR A 194 -5.08 -46.30 -8.08
N PHE A 195 -5.44 -47.54 -7.76
CA PHE A 195 -6.69 -48.15 -8.24
C PHE A 195 -7.93 -47.44 -7.68
N VAL A 196 -7.93 -47.11 -6.39
CA VAL A 196 -9.00 -46.33 -5.75
C VAL A 196 -9.08 -44.92 -6.35
N SER A 197 -7.94 -44.26 -6.57
CA SER A 197 -7.89 -42.96 -7.24
C SER A 197 -8.50 -43.01 -8.64
N LEU A 198 -8.17 -44.03 -9.44
CA LEU A 198 -8.73 -44.22 -10.78
C LEU A 198 -10.26 -44.42 -10.72
N GLY A 199 -10.75 -45.22 -9.78
CA GLY A 199 -12.19 -45.38 -9.55
C GLY A 199 -12.88 -44.05 -9.25
N PHE A 200 -12.25 -43.20 -8.44
CA PHE A 200 -12.76 -41.86 -8.11
C PHE A 200 -12.76 -40.93 -9.33
N PHE A 201 -11.75 -41.00 -10.21
CA PHE A 201 -11.75 -40.25 -11.46
C PHE A 201 -12.90 -40.66 -12.38
N ILE A 202 -13.13 -41.96 -12.55
CA ILE A 202 -14.21 -42.49 -13.40
C ILE A 202 -15.56 -42.03 -12.84
N TRP A 203 -15.77 -42.20 -11.53
CA TRP A 203 -17.03 -41.85 -10.89
C TRP A 203 -17.27 -40.34 -10.85
N GLY A 204 -16.24 -39.56 -10.51
CA GLY A 204 -16.28 -38.10 -10.50
C GLY A 204 -16.60 -37.51 -11.87
N ASN A 205 -15.92 -37.98 -12.93
CA ASN A 205 -16.21 -37.54 -14.31
C ASN A 205 -17.62 -37.95 -14.77
N ALA A 206 -18.13 -39.11 -14.34
CA ALA A 206 -19.49 -39.53 -14.65
C ALA A 206 -20.54 -38.62 -13.99
N LEU A 207 -20.33 -38.23 -12.74
CA LEU A 207 -21.20 -37.31 -12.00
C LEU A 207 -21.12 -35.87 -12.52
N GLU A 208 -19.95 -35.44 -13.02
CA GLU A 208 -19.75 -34.11 -13.60
C GLU A 208 -20.65 -33.85 -14.81
N LYS A 209 -21.07 -34.89 -15.54
CA LYS A 209 -22.02 -34.79 -16.66
C LYS A 209 -23.40 -34.31 -16.24
N ASN A 210 -23.77 -34.43 -14.97
CA ASN A 210 -25.09 -34.05 -14.47
C ASN A 210 -24.99 -32.77 -13.60
N LYS A 211 -25.63 -31.69 -14.04
CA LYS A 211 -25.62 -30.38 -13.34
C LYS A 211 -26.09 -30.48 -11.88
N LYS A 212 -26.95 -31.46 -11.54
CA LYS A 212 -27.43 -31.70 -10.17
C LYS A 212 -26.30 -32.12 -9.20
N TYR A 213 -25.31 -32.88 -9.69
CA TYR A 213 -24.26 -33.47 -8.87
C TYR A 213 -22.89 -32.78 -9.02
N LEU A 214 -22.83 -31.68 -9.77
CA LEU A 214 -21.59 -30.98 -10.11
C LEU A 214 -20.71 -30.64 -8.90
N ARG A 215 -21.34 -30.21 -7.79
CA ARG A 215 -20.62 -29.90 -6.54
C ARG A 215 -20.01 -31.12 -5.87
N ILE A 216 -20.71 -32.25 -5.87
CA ILE A 216 -20.22 -33.52 -5.31
C ILE A 216 -19.13 -34.09 -6.22
N ALA A 217 -19.33 -34.01 -7.54
CA ALA A 217 -18.35 -34.42 -8.54
C ALA A 217 -17.00 -33.71 -8.33
N TRP A 218 -17.00 -32.40 -8.08
CA TRP A 218 -15.76 -31.65 -7.80
C TRP A 218 -15.07 -32.09 -6.51
N GLY A 219 -15.84 -32.44 -5.46
CA GLY A 219 -15.29 -33.03 -4.24
C GLY A 219 -14.61 -34.38 -4.50
N ILE A 220 -15.29 -35.27 -5.22
CA ILE A 220 -14.76 -36.61 -5.57
C ILE A 220 -13.53 -36.50 -6.46
N LEU A 221 -13.54 -35.62 -7.46
CA LEU A 221 -12.40 -35.38 -8.35
C LEU A 221 -11.20 -34.78 -7.60
N GLY A 222 -11.45 -33.86 -6.65
CA GLY A 222 -10.41 -33.37 -5.75
C GLY A 222 -9.83 -34.48 -4.87
N GLY A 223 -10.68 -35.37 -4.34
CA GLY A 223 -10.27 -36.56 -3.61
C GLY A 223 -9.47 -37.55 -4.47
N ALA A 224 -9.83 -37.71 -5.75
CA ALA A 224 -9.11 -38.55 -6.70
C ALA A 224 -7.66 -38.08 -6.87
N TRP A 225 -7.48 -36.76 -7.09
CA TRP A 225 -6.15 -36.14 -7.16
C TRP A 225 -5.39 -36.29 -5.85
N ALA A 226 -6.03 -36.06 -4.70
CA ALA A 226 -5.40 -36.21 -3.39
C ALA A 226 -4.91 -37.65 -3.14
N LEU A 227 -5.70 -38.66 -3.51
CA LEU A 227 -5.30 -40.07 -3.40
C LEU A 227 -4.14 -40.40 -4.32
N LEU A 228 -4.21 -39.98 -5.59
CA LEU A 228 -3.12 -40.18 -6.56
C LEU A 228 -1.81 -39.58 -6.04
N TYR A 229 -1.93 -38.41 -5.44
CA TYR A 229 -0.84 -37.66 -4.84
C TYR A 229 -0.23 -38.39 -3.64
N VAL A 230 -1.05 -38.74 -2.65
CA VAL A 230 -0.61 -39.43 -1.43
C VAL A 230 0.01 -40.78 -1.75
N SER A 231 -0.55 -41.54 -2.70
CA SER A 231 0.04 -42.80 -3.17
C SER A 231 1.41 -42.59 -3.80
N THR A 232 1.61 -41.50 -4.55
CA THR A 232 2.91 -41.15 -5.14
C THR A 232 3.92 -40.72 -4.08
N TYR A 233 3.49 -39.93 -3.10
CA TYR A 233 4.31 -39.47 -1.98
C TYR A 233 4.78 -40.64 -1.10
N ALA A 234 3.87 -41.56 -0.79
CA ALA A 234 4.14 -42.71 0.05
C ALA A 234 5.25 -43.62 -0.49
N MET A 235 5.45 -43.66 -1.82
CA MET A 235 6.49 -44.48 -2.45
C MET A 235 7.91 -44.20 -1.98
N HIS A 236 8.19 -43.00 -1.48
CA HIS A 236 9.52 -42.60 -1.04
C HIS A 236 9.56 -42.15 0.42
N TYR A 237 8.61 -41.31 0.83
CA TYR A 237 8.66 -40.61 2.12
C TYR A 237 8.07 -41.39 3.29
N ILE A 238 7.34 -42.49 3.04
CA ILE A 238 6.80 -43.35 4.09
C ILE A 238 7.62 -44.63 4.13
N GLU A 239 8.39 -44.80 5.19
CA GLU A 239 9.36 -45.90 5.34
C GLU A 239 8.70 -47.29 5.18
N GLN A 240 7.49 -47.46 5.70
CA GLN A 240 6.76 -48.74 5.70
C GLN A 240 6.26 -49.18 4.32
N VAL A 241 6.20 -48.26 3.34
CA VAL A 241 5.76 -48.55 1.96
C VAL A 241 6.74 -48.04 0.92
N ARG A 242 7.98 -47.76 1.32
CA ARG A 242 9.00 -47.23 0.45
C ARG A 242 9.38 -48.25 -0.63
N VAL A 243 9.11 -47.90 -1.89
CA VAL A 243 9.49 -48.66 -3.09
C VAL A 243 10.61 -47.93 -3.84
N ILE A 244 10.55 -46.60 -3.87
CA ILE A 244 11.54 -45.77 -4.56
C ILE A 244 12.58 -45.30 -3.54
N LYS A 245 13.82 -45.71 -3.73
CA LYS A 245 14.94 -45.31 -2.85
C LYS A 245 15.48 -43.92 -3.20
N ASP A 246 15.47 -43.55 -4.48
CA ASP A 246 15.96 -42.26 -4.98
C ASP A 246 14.89 -41.16 -4.86
N SER A 247 15.20 -40.11 -4.11
CA SER A 247 14.30 -38.98 -3.91
C SER A 247 14.07 -38.18 -5.20
N THR A 248 15.05 -38.15 -6.11
CA THR A 248 14.93 -37.45 -7.40
C THR A 248 13.79 -38.01 -8.24
N ILE A 249 13.68 -39.34 -8.31
CA ILE A 249 12.62 -40.04 -9.04
C ILE A 249 11.27 -39.76 -8.36
N ALA A 250 11.22 -39.73 -7.03
CA ALA A 250 10.00 -39.46 -6.28
C ALA A 250 9.48 -38.03 -6.52
N VAL A 251 10.36 -37.03 -6.45
CA VAL A 251 10.03 -35.63 -6.76
C VAL A 251 9.60 -35.48 -8.22
N PHE A 252 10.27 -36.16 -9.16
CA PHE A 252 9.90 -36.14 -10.57
C PHE A 252 8.49 -36.71 -10.80
N LEU A 253 8.15 -37.85 -10.19
CA LEU A 253 6.81 -38.44 -10.27
C LEU A 253 5.75 -37.52 -9.63
N LEU A 254 6.02 -36.94 -8.47
CA LEU A 254 5.13 -35.95 -7.84
C LEU A 254 4.95 -34.71 -8.71
N GLY A 255 5.98 -34.31 -9.43
CA GLY A 255 5.94 -33.23 -10.40
C GLY A 255 5.05 -33.56 -11.61
N ILE A 256 5.11 -34.78 -12.14
CA ILE A 256 4.19 -35.25 -13.19
C ILE A 256 2.75 -35.22 -12.69
N VAL A 257 2.49 -35.74 -11.49
CA VAL A 257 1.15 -35.74 -10.90
C VAL A 257 0.61 -34.31 -10.77
N SER A 258 1.43 -33.40 -10.26
CA SER A 258 1.05 -31.98 -10.10
C SER A 258 0.82 -31.30 -11.44
N PHE A 259 1.67 -31.56 -12.44
CA PHE A 259 1.51 -31.04 -13.80
C PHE A 259 0.20 -31.50 -14.44
N CYS A 260 -0.11 -32.81 -14.35
CA CYS A 260 -1.37 -33.36 -14.82
C CYS A 260 -2.57 -32.77 -14.07
N ALA A 261 -2.46 -32.56 -12.75
CA ALA A 261 -3.50 -31.94 -11.94
C ALA A 261 -3.77 -30.49 -12.37
N VAL A 262 -2.71 -29.71 -12.63
CA VAL A 262 -2.84 -28.34 -13.15
C VAL A 262 -3.53 -28.36 -14.50
N ILE A 263 -3.04 -29.15 -15.47
CA ILE A 263 -3.66 -29.23 -16.82
C ILE A 263 -5.13 -29.62 -16.73
N TYR A 264 -5.46 -30.63 -15.94
CA TYR A 264 -6.84 -31.05 -15.74
C TYR A 264 -7.70 -29.92 -15.15
N ASN A 265 -7.18 -29.21 -14.15
CA ASN A 265 -7.93 -28.12 -13.49
C ASN A 265 -8.02 -26.85 -14.33
N LEU A 266 -7.17 -26.64 -15.34
CA LEU A 266 -7.29 -25.52 -16.29
C LEU A 266 -8.61 -25.56 -17.07
N LYS A 267 -9.25 -26.73 -17.22
CA LYS A 267 -10.57 -26.86 -17.88
C LYS A 267 -11.65 -26.01 -17.20
N TYR A 268 -11.53 -25.79 -15.89
CA TYR A 268 -12.50 -25.03 -15.10
C TYR A 268 -12.33 -23.50 -15.20
N ARG A 269 -11.23 -23.02 -15.80
CA ARG A 269 -10.89 -21.58 -15.90
C ARG A 269 -11.07 -20.80 -14.60
N SER A 270 -10.84 -21.44 -13.46
CA SER A 270 -11.01 -20.85 -12.12
C SER A 270 -9.67 -20.72 -11.43
N TRP A 271 -9.26 -19.47 -11.20
CA TRP A 271 -7.99 -19.17 -10.55
C TRP A 271 -7.89 -19.76 -9.13
N VAL A 272 -9.03 -19.91 -8.42
CA VAL A 272 -9.07 -20.45 -7.06
C VAL A 272 -8.71 -21.94 -7.04
N VAL A 273 -9.28 -22.71 -7.98
CA VAL A 273 -9.04 -24.17 -8.07
C VAL A 273 -7.60 -24.44 -8.49
N THR A 274 -7.10 -23.66 -9.45
CA THR A 274 -5.70 -23.74 -9.86
C THR A 274 -4.76 -23.34 -8.71
N ALA A 275 -5.04 -22.24 -7.99
CA ALA A 275 -4.23 -21.81 -6.84
C ALA A 275 -4.16 -22.88 -5.75
N LEU A 276 -5.28 -23.55 -5.44
CA LEU A 276 -5.32 -24.63 -4.47
C LEU A 276 -4.46 -25.83 -4.90
N THR A 277 -4.45 -26.14 -6.21
CA THR A 277 -3.58 -27.20 -6.76
C THR A 277 -2.11 -26.87 -6.56
N TYR A 278 -1.72 -25.61 -6.85
CA TYR A 278 -0.37 -25.13 -6.62
C TYR A 278 0.01 -25.12 -5.15
N LEU A 279 -0.90 -24.76 -4.25
CA LEU A 279 -0.66 -24.80 -2.81
C LEU A 279 -0.28 -26.21 -2.33
N PHE A 280 -0.98 -27.25 -2.79
CA PHE A 280 -0.64 -28.63 -2.44
C PHE A 280 0.70 -29.09 -3.03
N ALA A 281 0.98 -28.74 -4.29
CA ALA A 281 2.25 -29.03 -4.93
C ALA A 281 3.43 -28.42 -4.14
N PHE A 282 3.23 -27.20 -3.65
CA PHE A 282 4.18 -26.45 -2.85
C PHE A 282 4.38 -26.97 -1.43
N ILE A 283 3.30 -27.30 -0.71
CA ILE A 283 3.37 -27.93 0.62
C ILE A 283 4.24 -29.18 0.55
N THR A 284 4.14 -29.93 -0.54
CA THR A 284 4.86 -31.18 -0.68
C THR A 284 6.32 -31.00 -1.07
N ALA A 285 6.63 -30.00 -1.90
CA ALA A 285 8.01 -29.61 -2.10
C ALA A 285 8.69 -29.31 -0.74
N GLY A 286 7.94 -28.73 0.20
CA GLY A 286 8.36 -28.54 1.59
C GLY A 286 8.32 -29.79 2.49
N LEU A 287 7.74 -30.91 2.09
CA LEU A 287 7.84 -32.16 2.87
C LEU A 287 9.08 -32.97 2.49
N GLY A 288 9.64 -32.73 1.30
CA GLY A 288 10.70 -33.54 0.71
C GLY A 288 12.12 -33.36 1.25
N GLY A 289 12.35 -32.49 2.24
CA GLY A 289 13.69 -32.11 2.70
C GLY A 289 14.47 -31.23 1.70
N ILE A 290 15.52 -30.52 2.14
CA ILE A 290 16.37 -29.71 1.24
C ILE A 290 17.20 -30.64 0.35
N GLU A 291 16.67 -30.94 -0.83
CA GLU A 291 17.43 -31.56 -1.91
C GLU A 291 17.43 -30.64 -3.15
N TYR A 292 18.43 -30.82 -4.00
CA TYR A 292 18.53 -30.12 -5.28
C TYR A 292 17.26 -30.30 -6.14
N SER A 293 16.66 -31.50 -6.06
CA SER A 293 15.42 -31.88 -6.76
C SER A 293 14.22 -31.03 -6.33
N SER A 294 13.97 -30.90 -5.01
CA SER A 294 12.87 -30.10 -4.43
C SER A 294 12.98 -28.62 -4.81
N VAL A 295 14.22 -28.14 -4.90
CA VAL A 295 14.55 -26.76 -5.30
C VAL A 295 14.22 -26.50 -6.76
N VAL A 296 14.69 -27.36 -7.66
CA VAL A 296 14.40 -27.26 -9.10
C VAL A 296 12.89 -27.35 -9.32
N TYR A 297 12.22 -28.24 -8.59
CA TYR A 297 10.76 -28.37 -8.64
C TYR A 297 10.02 -27.08 -8.25
N CYS A 298 10.41 -26.41 -7.16
CA CYS A 298 9.86 -25.11 -6.76
C CYS A 298 10.08 -24.01 -7.83
N ALA A 299 11.23 -24.01 -8.49
CA ALA A 299 11.51 -23.07 -9.57
C ALA A 299 10.58 -23.29 -10.78
N PHE A 300 10.36 -24.55 -11.18
CA PHE A 300 9.39 -24.90 -12.23
C PHE A 300 7.96 -24.52 -11.85
N LEU A 301 7.54 -24.80 -10.61
CA LEU A 301 6.22 -24.39 -10.11
C LEU A 301 6.07 -22.86 -10.19
N THR A 302 7.07 -22.11 -9.75
CA THR A 302 7.07 -20.64 -9.81
C THR A 302 6.95 -20.13 -11.25
N ALA A 303 7.74 -20.68 -12.17
CA ALA A 303 7.69 -20.32 -13.60
C ALA A 303 6.32 -20.64 -14.21
N SER A 304 5.71 -21.77 -13.85
CA SER A 304 4.39 -22.15 -14.35
C SER A 304 3.28 -21.24 -13.82
N ILE A 305 3.37 -20.76 -12.58
CA ILE A 305 2.45 -19.76 -12.02
C ILE A 305 2.55 -18.45 -12.79
N ALA A 306 3.77 -17.95 -12.99
CA ALA A 306 4.03 -16.74 -13.75
C ALA A 306 3.47 -16.84 -15.18
N TYR A 307 3.73 -17.97 -15.86
CA TYR A 307 3.21 -18.24 -17.21
C TYR A 307 1.68 -18.27 -17.26
N LEU A 308 1.03 -19.02 -16.37
CA LEU A 308 -0.43 -19.15 -16.37
C LEU A 308 -1.12 -17.84 -15.99
N ALA A 309 -0.56 -17.10 -15.04
CA ALA A 309 -1.06 -15.78 -14.68
C ALA A 309 -1.07 -14.84 -15.89
N CYS A 310 0.02 -14.78 -16.66
CA CYS A 310 0.12 -13.97 -17.87
C CYS A 310 -0.78 -14.48 -19.00
N LYS A 311 -0.86 -15.79 -19.21
CA LYS A 311 -1.65 -16.39 -20.30
C LYS A 311 -3.16 -16.20 -20.12
N LEU A 312 -3.62 -16.18 -18.86
CA LEU A 312 -5.04 -16.13 -18.50
C LEU A 312 -5.44 -14.80 -17.86
N ASP A 313 -4.54 -13.82 -17.78
CA ASP A 313 -4.70 -12.51 -17.14
C ASP A 313 -5.17 -12.59 -15.66
N TRP A 314 -4.74 -13.64 -14.95
CA TRP A 314 -5.12 -13.88 -13.55
C TRP A 314 -4.20 -13.15 -12.56
N HIS A 315 -4.53 -11.89 -12.29
CA HIS A 315 -3.78 -11.02 -11.38
C HIS A 315 -3.77 -11.52 -9.93
N THR A 316 -4.94 -11.92 -9.41
CA THR A 316 -5.06 -12.44 -8.03
C THR A 316 -4.34 -13.78 -7.86
N PHE A 317 -4.33 -14.61 -8.91
CA PHE A 317 -3.60 -15.87 -8.92
C PHE A 317 -2.10 -15.65 -8.74
N LEU A 318 -1.54 -14.65 -9.44
CA LEU A 318 -0.14 -14.30 -9.31
C LEU A 318 0.20 -13.90 -7.86
N LEU A 319 -0.64 -13.08 -7.22
CA LEU A 319 -0.48 -12.68 -5.81
C LEU A 319 -0.50 -13.88 -4.86
N CYS A 320 -1.47 -14.79 -5.02
CA CYS A 320 -1.54 -16.00 -4.20
C CYS A 320 -0.33 -16.92 -4.43
N GLY A 321 0.13 -17.02 -5.67
CA GLY A 321 1.33 -17.78 -6.02
C GLY A 321 2.60 -17.19 -5.40
N MET A 322 2.78 -15.87 -5.46
CA MET A 322 3.86 -15.15 -4.77
C MET A 322 3.85 -15.44 -3.26
N ALA A 323 2.68 -15.29 -2.63
CA ALA A 323 2.53 -15.57 -1.20
C ALA A 323 2.90 -17.02 -0.86
N GLY A 324 2.45 -17.99 -1.66
CA GLY A 324 2.82 -19.39 -1.51
C GLY A 324 4.32 -19.60 -1.54
N VAL A 325 4.99 -19.13 -2.60
CA VAL A 325 6.46 -19.28 -2.77
C VAL A 325 7.23 -18.67 -1.59
N TYR A 326 6.91 -17.43 -1.21
CA TYR A 326 7.63 -16.74 -0.14
C TYR A 326 7.35 -17.35 1.25
N LEU A 327 6.12 -17.80 1.52
CA LEU A 327 5.78 -18.47 2.78
C LEU A 327 6.53 -19.80 2.94
N ILE A 328 6.65 -20.58 1.86
CA ILE A 328 7.42 -21.83 1.88
C ILE A 328 8.89 -21.54 2.11
N TYR A 329 9.42 -20.51 1.45
CA TYR A 329 10.79 -20.08 1.69
C TYR A 329 11.02 -19.74 3.17
N MET A 330 10.14 -18.94 3.79
CA MET A 330 10.22 -18.57 5.21
C MET A 330 10.07 -19.76 6.15
N TYR A 331 9.07 -20.61 5.94
CA TYR A 331 8.72 -21.67 6.88
C TYR A 331 9.67 -22.87 6.79
N TRP A 332 10.14 -23.16 5.58
CA TRP A 332 10.83 -24.41 5.31
C TRP A 332 12.30 -24.22 4.95
N LEU A 333 12.62 -23.34 4.00
CA LEU A 333 13.98 -23.26 3.45
C LEU A 333 14.92 -22.49 4.38
N TYR A 334 14.47 -21.36 4.94
CA TYR A 334 15.28 -20.51 5.81
C TYR A 334 15.72 -21.19 7.13
N PRO A 335 14.83 -21.83 7.93
CA PRO A 335 15.23 -22.48 9.19
C PRO A 335 16.23 -23.62 8.97
N GLN A 336 16.11 -24.25 7.82
CA GLN A 336 16.82 -25.47 7.49
C GLN A 336 18.26 -25.14 7.03
N ILE A 337 18.44 -23.99 6.35
CA ILE A 337 19.75 -23.33 6.17
C ILE A 337 20.33 -22.85 7.50
N ALA A 338 19.49 -22.31 8.40
CA ALA A 338 19.93 -21.84 9.72
C ALA A 338 20.41 -22.98 10.64
N SER A 339 19.91 -24.20 10.41
CA SER A 339 20.25 -25.38 11.21
C SER A 339 21.45 -26.19 10.69
N SER A 340 21.97 -25.91 9.48
CA SER A 340 23.08 -26.68 8.92
C SER A 340 24.41 -26.33 9.62
N PRO A 341 25.22 -27.31 10.06
CA PRO A 341 26.49 -27.03 10.73
C PRO A 341 27.44 -26.24 9.82
N LEU A 342 27.79 -25.03 10.22
CA LEU A 342 28.75 -24.18 9.53
C LEU A 342 30.17 -24.66 9.84
N ALA A 343 30.61 -25.71 9.15
CA ALA A 343 32.01 -26.15 9.18
C ALA A 343 32.91 -25.09 8.50
N SER A 344 34.06 -24.82 9.12
CA SER A 344 35.03 -23.75 8.86
C SER A 344 35.45 -23.56 7.40
N ARG A 345 35.66 -22.28 7.02
CA ARG A 345 36.53 -21.63 5.98
C ARG A 345 36.82 -22.28 4.61
N GLU A 346 36.51 -23.53 4.35
CA GLU A 346 36.47 -24.11 3.00
C GLU A 346 35.03 -24.11 2.49
N PHE A 347 34.83 -24.35 1.19
CA PHE A 347 33.50 -24.43 0.54
C PHE A 347 32.59 -25.44 1.27
N SER A 348 31.91 -24.96 2.31
CA SER A 348 31.06 -25.78 3.16
C SER A 348 29.73 -26.01 2.46
N VAL A 349 29.10 -27.13 2.77
CA VAL A 349 27.74 -27.49 2.29
C VAL A 349 26.75 -26.34 2.53
N ALA A 350 26.93 -25.56 3.61
CA ALA A 350 26.12 -24.39 3.93
C ALA A 350 26.26 -23.24 2.91
N VAL A 351 27.46 -22.96 2.39
CA VAL A 351 27.67 -21.92 1.36
C VAL A 351 27.03 -22.33 0.04
N TYR A 352 27.15 -23.60 -0.35
CA TYR A 352 26.48 -24.14 -1.53
C TYR A 352 24.94 -24.08 -1.39
N GLN A 353 24.40 -24.51 -0.25
CA GLN A 353 22.97 -24.42 0.06
C GLN A 353 22.46 -22.98 0.05
N PHE A 354 23.28 -22.03 0.50
CA PHE A 354 22.95 -20.60 0.41
C PHE A 354 22.85 -20.13 -1.03
N PHE A 355 23.87 -20.33 -1.87
CA PHE A 355 23.83 -19.86 -3.25
C PHE A 355 22.67 -20.48 -4.04
N LEU A 356 22.39 -21.75 -3.78
CA LEU A 356 21.28 -22.46 -4.38
C LEU A 356 19.93 -21.89 -3.91
N SER A 357 19.73 -21.70 -2.61
CA SER A 357 18.52 -21.09 -2.04
C SER A 357 18.30 -19.63 -2.46
N PHE A 358 19.34 -18.82 -2.36
CA PHE A 358 19.33 -17.41 -2.77
C PHE A 358 19.12 -17.28 -4.29
N GLY A 359 19.67 -18.21 -5.06
CA GLY A 359 19.43 -18.34 -6.50
C GLY A 359 17.95 -18.58 -6.81
N ILE A 360 17.29 -19.52 -6.13
CA ILE A 360 15.84 -19.72 -6.29
C ILE A 360 15.07 -18.46 -5.94
N LEU A 361 15.37 -17.86 -4.79
CA LEU A 361 14.69 -16.67 -4.31
C LEU A 361 14.80 -15.54 -5.37
N SER A 362 15.98 -15.39 -5.96
CA SER A 362 16.26 -14.41 -7.02
C SER A 362 15.54 -14.74 -8.32
N VAL A 363 15.51 -16.01 -8.73
CA VAL A 363 14.79 -16.47 -9.93
C VAL A 363 13.27 -16.28 -9.75
N SER A 364 12.73 -16.66 -8.59
CA SER A 364 11.32 -16.47 -8.26
C SER A 364 10.94 -14.99 -8.27
N TRP A 365 11.74 -14.14 -7.64
CA TRP A 365 11.56 -12.69 -7.68
C TRP A 365 11.57 -12.16 -9.12
N LEU A 366 12.53 -12.59 -9.95
CA LEU A 366 12.67 -12.15 -11.33
C LEU A 366 11.49 -12.62 -12.20
N LEU A 367 11.04 -13.86 -12.03
CA LEU A 367 9.89 -14.43 -12.74
C LEU A 367 8.61 -13.67 -12.40
N PHE A 368 8.40 -13.36 -11.13
CA PHE A 368 7.25 -12.58 -10.67
C PHE A 368 7.31 -11.12 -11.14
N SER A 369 8.47 -10.47 -11.10
CA SER A 369 8.65 -9.12 -11.64
C SER A 369 8.40 -9.08 -13.15
N SER A 370 8.91 -10.07 -13.89
CA SER A 370 8.68 -10.22 -15.32
C SER A 370 7.20 -10.52 -15.65
N ALA A 371 6.52 -11.33 -14.83
CA ALA A 371 5.09 -11.59 -14.99
C ALA A 371 4.26 -10.31 -14.78
N LEU A 372 4.57 -9.52 -13.76
CA LEU A 372 3.94 -8.21 -13.53
C LEU A 372 4.22 -7.21 -14.66
N PHE A 373 5.36 -7.31 -15.32
CA PHE A 373 5.68 -6.52 -16.51
C PHE A 373 4.86 -6.94 -17.73
N LEU A 374 4.66 -8.25 -17.92
CA LEU A 374 3.94 -8.79 -19.07
C LEU A 374 2.41 -8.72 -18.94
N LEU A 375 1.88 -8.76 -17.71
CA LEU A 375 0.44 -8.69 -17.44
C LEU A 375 -0.21 -7.45 -18.07
N LYS A 376 -1.41 -7.66 -18.62
CA LYS A 376 -2.27 -6.59 -19.13
C LYS A 376 -3.06 -5.99 -17.98
N VAL A 377 -3.08 -4.67 -17.89
CA VAL A 377 -3.77 -3.94 -16.83
C VAL A 377 -4.78 -3.02 -17.48
N ASP A 378 -6.04 -3.45 -17.51
CA ASP A 378 -7.12 -2.72 -18.17
C ASP A 378 -8.02 -1.98 -17.16
N ASN A 379 -8.12 -2.49 -15.92
CA ASN A 379 -9.02 -1.98 -14.89
C ASN A 379 -8.29 -1.61 -13.60
N GLU A 380 -8.86 -0.69 -12.81
CA GLU A 380 -8.29 -0.27 -11.51
C GLU A 380 -8.08 -1.42 -10.52
N LYS A 381 -8.94 -2.45 -10.54
CA LYS A 381 -8.77 -3.64 -9.69
C LYS A 381 -7.52 -4.43 -10.07
N GLN A 382 -7.27 -4.58 -11.37
CA GLN A 382 -6.07 -5.24 -11.89
C GLN A 382 -4.82 -4.41 -11.60
N LEU A 383 -4.92 -3.09 -11.74
CA LEU A 383 -3.83 -2.16 -11.41
C LEU A 383 -3.45 -2.27 -9.94
N ARG A 384 -4.44 -2.22 -9.04
CA ARG A 384 -4.20 -2.41 -7.60
C ARG A 384 -3.52 -3.75 -7.31
N ALA A 385 -3.99 -4.82 -7.93
CA ALA A 385 -3.37 -6.13 -7.77
C ALA A 385 -1.92 -6.18 -8.29
N ALA A 386 -1.63 -5.56 -9.44
CA ALA A 386 -0.28 -5.50 -10.00
C ALA A 386 0.67 -4.65 -9.15
N VAL A 387 0.22 -3.49 -8.67
CA VAL A 387 1.00 -2.62 -7.76
C VAL A 387 1.25 -3.34 -6.43
N THR A 388 0.22 -3.99 -5.86
CA THR A 388 0.37 -4.80 -4.65
C THR A 388 1.38 -5.92 -4.86
N GLY A 389 1.31 -6.58 -6.02
CA GLY A 389 2.24 -7.64 -6.38
C GLY A 389 3.67 -7.14 -6.49
N ALA A 390 3.90 -5.99 -7.12
CA ALA A 390 5.24 -5.40 -7.24
C ALA A 390 5.81 -5.06 -5.86
N LEU A 391 5.03 -4.42 -4.99
CA LEU A 391 5.45 -4.06 -3.65
C LEU A 391 5.72 -5.29 -2.78
N CYS A 392 4.82 -6.27 -2.78
CA CYS A 392 5.03 -7.52 -2.03
C CYS A 392 6.24 -8.29 -2.55
N ASN A 393 6.37 -8.44 -3.87
CA ASN A 393 7.50 -9.14 -4.48
C ASN A 393 8.84 -8.47 -4.12
N ALA A 394 8.90 -7.14 -4.13
CA ALA A 394 10.06 -6.38 -3.67
C ALA A 394 10.34 -6.60 -2.18
N ALA A 395 9.33 -6.39 -1.33
CA ALA A 395 9.48 -6.44 0.11
C ALA A 395 9.94 -7.82 0.59
N PHE A 396 9.30 -8.90 0.12
CA PHE A 396 9.70 -10.26 0.51
C PHE A 396 11.10 -10.62 0.00
N PHE A 397 11.44 -10.26 -1.23
CA PHE A 397 12.79 -10.50 -1.75
C PHE A 397 13.86 -9.74 -0.95
N VAL A 398 13.61 -8.50 -0.58
CA VAL A 398 14.53 -7.69 0.23
C VAL A 398 14.69 -8.26 1.63
N ILE A 399 13.59 -8.54 2.32
CA ILE A 399 13.62 -9.03 3.71
C ILE A 399 14.35 -10.36 3.77
N LEU A 400 13.99 -11.31 2.91
CA LEU A 400 14.58 -12.64 2.89
C LEU A 400 16.00 -12.64 2.30
N GLY A 401 16.27 -11.78 1.33
CA GLY A 401 17.60 -11.62 0.75
C GLY A 401 18.59 -11.03 1.76
N LEU A 402 18.19 -9.98 2.50
CA LEU A 402 19.02 -9.40 3.55
C LEU A 402 19.27 -10.40 4.69
N SER A 403 18.24 -11.13 5.15
CA SER A 403 18.41 -12.13 6.21
C SER A 403 19.35 -13.26 5.78
N ALA A 404 19.23 -13.73 4.54
CA ALA A 404 20.11 -14.76 3.99
C ALA A 404 21.57 -14.28 3.88
N ILE A 405 21.80 -13.04 3.40
CA ILE A 405 23.15 -12.46 3.30
C ILE A 405 23.75 -12.26 4.69
N GLU A 406 23.00 -11.74 5.66
CA GLU A 406 23.43 -11.55 7.06
C GLU A 406 23.91 -12.87 7.68
N TYR A 407 23.16 -13.96 7.44
CA TYR A 407 23.47 -15.29 7.94
C TYR A 407 24.80 -15.84 7.40
N VAL A 408 25.06 -15.69 6.09
CA VAL A 408 26.26 -16.25 5.45
C VAL A 408 27.46 -15.31 5.51
N ARG A 409 27.24 -14.01 5.79
CA ARG A 409 28.28 -12.97 5.85
C ARG A 409 29.59 -13.39 6.55
N PRO A 410 29.58 -14.04 7.74
CA PRO A 410 30.82 -14.41 8.43
C PRO A 410 31.64 -15.50 7.73
N HIS A 411 31.04 -16.20 6.75
CA HIS A 411 31.54 -17.44 6.15
C HIS A 411 31.87 -17.29 4.66
N LEU A 412 31.48 -16.18 4.04
CA LEU A 412 31.89 -15.84 2.67
C LEU A 412 33.41 -15.66 2.64
N ALA A 413 34.12 -16.54 1.91
CA ALA A 413 35.55 -16.45 1.61
C ALA A 413 35.87 -15.32 0.60
N ILE A 414 35.13 -14.23 0.68
CA ILE A 414 35.35 -13.00 -0.08
C ILE A 414 36.16 -12.06 0.82
N SER A 415 36.88 -11.10 0.23
CA SER A 415 37.63 -10.08 0.97
C SER A 415 36.79 -9.52 2.14
N PRO A 416 37.37 -9.35 3.35
CA PRO A 416 36.65 -8.86 4.53
C PRO A 416 35.99 -7.50 4.34
N ALA A 417 36.44 -6.73 3.35
CA ALA A 417 35.84 -5.47 2.94
C ALA A 417 34.52 -5.68 2.16
N LEU A 418 34.49 -6.61 1.20
CA LEU A 418 33.31 -6.85 0.38
C LEU A 418 32.21 -7.61 1.14
N SER A 419 32.57 -8.48 2.10
CA SER A 419 31.60 -9.18 2.94
C SER A 419 30.89 -8.23 3.91
N LYS A 420 31.59 -7.24 4.48
CA LYS A 420 30.98 -6.21 5.36
C LYS A 420 29.93 -5.37 4.64
N ASP A 421 30.15 -5.07 3.37
CA ASP A 421 29.27 -4.23 2.56
C ASP A 421 28.29 -5.02 1.67
N ALA A 422 28.19 -6.34 1.82
CA ALA A 422 27.40 -7.19 0.93
C ALA A 422 25.91 -6.78 0.89
N CYS A 423 25.30 -6.46 2.03
CA CYS A 423 23.91 -5.99 2.10
C CYS A 423 23.73 -4.63 1.41
N PHE A 424 24.73 -3.74 1.49
CA PHE A 424 24.70 -2.45 0.80
C PHE A 424 24.69 -2.65 -0.72
N TRP A 425 25.64 -3.44 -1.25
CA TRP A 425 25.72 -3.72 -2.68
C TRP A 425 24.50 -4.47 -3.22
N PHE A 426 23.92 -5.37 -2.42
CA PHE A 426 22.66 -6.04 -2.74
C PHE A 426 21.51 -5.03 -2.92
N LEU A 427 21.33 -4.10 -1.98
CA LEU A 427 20.28 -3.08 -2.09
C LEU A 427 20.51 -2.10 -3.24
N ILE A 428 21.75 -1.69 -3.50
CA ILE A 428 22.11 -0.83 -4.63
C ILE A 428 21.85 -1.54 -5.97
N GLY A 429 22.29 -2.80 -6.10
CA GLY A 429 22.03 -3.60 -7.30
C GLY A 429 20.53 -3.77 -7.55
N LEU A 430 19.77 -4.10 -6.51
CA LEU A 430 18.32 -4.24 -6.60
C LEU A 430 17.62 -2.92 -6.93
N SER A 431 18.05 -1.81 -6.34
CA SER A 431 17.58 -0.46 -6.68
C SER A 431 17.83 -0.15 -8.16
N GLY A 432 19.01 -0.49 -8.69
CA GLY A 432 19.32 -0.32 -10.11
C GLY A 432 18.39 -1.14 -11.02
N ILE A 433 18.03 -2.37 -10.62
CA ILE A 433 17.10 -3.20 -11.40
C ILE A 433 15.67 -2.63 -11.35
N TYR A 434 15.21 -2.14 -10.20
CA TYR A 434 13.89 -1.48 -10.12
C TYR A 434 13.84 -0.16 -10.88
N ALA A 435 14.94 0.60 -10.92
CA ALA A 435 15.07 1.78 -11.76
C ALA A 435 14.98 1.41 -13.24
N LEU A 436 15.63 0.31 -13.64
CA LEU A 436 15.53 -0.23 -15.00
C LEU A 436 14.09 -0.66 -15.32
N TYR A 437 13.40 -1.38 -14.42
CA TYR A 437 11.98 -1.70 -14.61
C TYR A 437 11.14 -0.44 -14.77
N SER A 438 11.32 0.57 -13.91
CA SER A 438 10.64 1.85 -14.02
C SER A 438 10.87 2.50 -15.39
N PHE A 439 12.11 2.50 -15.89
CA PHE A 439 12.45 3.00 -17.21
C PHE A 439 11.78 2.21 -18.34
N LEU A 440 11.77 0.87 -18.26
CA LEU A 440 11.08 0.01 -19.21
C LEU A 440 9.57 0.28 -19.21
N TYR A 441 8.94 0.45 -18.04
CA TYR A 441 7.51 0.80 -17.96
C TYR A 441 7.19 2.14 -18.65
N ILE A 442 8.10 3.13 -18.58
CA ILE A 442 7.99 4.38 -19.34
C ILE A 442 8.10 4.12 -20.85
N MET A 443 9.12 3.39 -21.29
CA MET A 443 9.35 3.07 -22.71
C MET A 443 8.15 2.34 -23.34
N PHE A 444 7.56 1.40 -22.60
CA PHE A 444 6.41 0.61 -23.05
C PHE A 444 5.05 1.27 -22.72
N LYS A 445 5.04 2.55 -22.36
CA LYS A 445 3.83 3.37 -22.10
C LYS A 445 2.87 2.80 -21.04
N LYS A 446 3.40 2.12 -20.02
CA LYS A 446 2.66 1.58 -18.87
C LYS A 446 2.86 2.48 -17.64
N SER A 447 2.22 3.65 -17.62
CA SER A 447 2.53 4.72 -16.64
C SER A 447 2.27 4.32 -15.19
N SER A 448 1.18 3.61 -14.89
CA SER A 448 0.76 3.35 -13.50
C SER A 448 1.71 2.44 -12.70
N LEU A 449 2.45 1.55 -13.37
CA LEU A 449 3.46 0.68 -12.74
C LEU A 449 4.84 1.34 -12.64
N THR A 450 5.06 2.42 -13.39
CA THR A 450 6.30 3.21 -13.31
C THR A 450 6.46 3.77 -11.90
N VAL A 451 5.40 4.38 -11.36
CA VAL A 451 5.41 5.02 -10.04
C VAL A 451 5.71 4.01 -8.93
N ALA A 452 5.17 2.80 -9.02
CA ALA A 452 5.43 1.74 -8.05
C ALA A 452 6.91 1.32 -8.03
N ASN A 453 7.50 1.06 -9.20
CA ASN A 453 8.91 0.62 -9.30
C ASN A 453 9.90 1.75 -8.95
N ALA A 454 9.61 2.99 -9.32
CA ALA A 454 10.37 4.15 -8.88
C ALA A 454 10.29 4.33 -7.36
N SER A 455 9.12 4.15 -6.76
CA SER A 455 8.94 4.22 -5.30
C SER A 455 9.77 3.15 -4.56
N ILE A 456 9.80 1.93 -5.09
CA ILE A 456 10.68 0.85 -4.59
C ILE A 456 12.15 1.26 -4.71
N THR A 457 12.56 1.83 -5.85
CA THR A 457 13.93 2.31 -6.09
C THR A 457 14.39 3.30 -5.01
N PHE A 458 13.63 4.36 -4.76
CA PHE A 458 13.97 5.34 -3.72
C PHE A 458 14.01 4.69 -2.34
N SER A 459 13.01 3.87 -1.99
CA SER A 459 12.97 3.17 -0.70
C SER A 459 14.21 2.27 -0.47
N LEU A 460 14.69 1.60 -1.52
CA LEU A 460 15.90 0.77 -1.44
C LEU A 460 17.16 1.61 -1.32
N LEU A 461 17.24 2.75 -2.00
CA LEU A 461 18.35 3.68 -1.89
C LEU A 461 18.44 4.26 -0.46
N ALA A 462 17.30 4.70 0.10
CA ALA A 462 17.19 5.16 1.48
C ALA A 462 17.74 4.13 2.47
N MET A 463 17.36 2.86 2.29
CA MET A 463 17.80 1.74 3.12
C MET A 463 19.29 1.42 2.93
N ALA A 464 19.79 1.43 1.69
CA ALA A 464 21.20 1.18 1.39
C ALA A 464 22.11 2.20 2.08
N ILE A 465 21.73 3.48 2.03
CA ILE A 465 22.45 4.56 2.69
C ILE A 465 22.55 4.31 4.21
N MET A 466 21.50 3.78 4.86
CA MET A 466 21.55 3.45 6.30
C MET A 466 22.64 2.44 6.64
N LEU A 467 22.92 1.49 5.74
CA LEU A 467 23.86 0.40 6.00
C LEU A 467 25.32 0.83 5.84
N LYS A 468 25.61 1.78 4.93
CA LYS A 468 26.99 2.18 4.60
C LYS A 468 27.43 3.45 5.30
N VAL A 469 26.54 4.43 5.44
CA VAL A 469 26.87 5.75 6.01
C VAL A 469 26.95 5.61 7.53
N PRO A 470 27.93 6.28 8.21
CA PRO A 470 28.00 6.29 9.66
C PRO A 470 26.65 6.65 10.27
N ARG A 471 26.28 6.00 11.39
CA ARG A 471 24.95 6.11 12.01
C ARG A 471 24.42 7.54 12.05
N LEU A 472 25.24 8.53 12.40
CA LEU A 472 24.85 9.95 12.51
C LEU A 472 24.72 10.68 11.16
N GLY A 473 25.43 10.25 10.12
CA GLY A 473 25.40 10.88 8.79
C GLY A 473 24.14 10.57 7.98
N VAL A 474 23.43 9.47 8.29
CA VAL A 474 22.26 8.99 7.53
C VAL A 474 21.16 10.05 7.42
N GLY A 475 20.94 10.86 8.48
CA GLY A 475 19.91 11.90 8.49
C GLY A 475 20.06 12.94 7.37
N PHE A 476 21.30 13.33 7.05
CA PHE A 476 21.57 14.32 6.00
C PHE A 476 21.14 13.81 4.61
N PHE A 477 21.43 12.54 4.30
CA PHE A 477 21.04 11.94 3.04
C PHE A 477 19.54 11.75 2.92
N TRP A 478 18.87 11.34 3.99
CA TRP A 478 17.41 11.21 4.01
C TRP A 478 16.69 12.55 3.84
N LEU A 479 17.24 13.64 4.37
CA LEU A 479 16.72 14.99 4.13
C LEU A 479 16.84 15.38 2.65
N LEU A 480 17.98 15.09 2.00
CA LEU A 480 18.14 15.32 0.57
C LEU A 480 17.19 14.46 -0.27
N GLU A 481 17.00 13.20 0.10
CA GLU A 481 16.07 12.30 -0.56
C GLU A 481 14.61 12.75 -0.40
N MET A 482 14.23 13.24 0.78
CA MET A 482 12.92 13.82 1.04
C MET A 482 12.66 15.05 0.15
N CYS A 483 13.64 15.94 -0.02
CA CYS A 483 13.57 17.06 -0.96
C CYS A 483 13.41 16.58 -2.41
N LEU A 484 14.17 15.55 -2.81
CA LEU A 484 14.10 14.97 -4.16
C LEU A 484 12.73 14.35 -4.44
N LEU A 485 12.20 13.53 -3.51
CA LEU A 485 10.88 12.91 -3.63
C LEU A 485 9.77 13.96 -3.74
N PHE A 486 9.85 15.02 -2.94
CA PHE A 486 8.92 16.14 -3.06
C PHE A 486 9.02 16.81 -4.45
N ALA A 487 10.23 17.13 -4.91
CA ALA A 487 10.45 17.75 -6.21
C ALA A 487 9.93 16.87 -7.37
N LEU A 488 10.18 15.56 -7.34
CA LEU A 488 9.66 14.60 -8.31
C LEU A 488 8.13 14.49 -8.24
N GLY A 489 7.56 14.52 -7.04
CA GLY A 489 6.10 14.51 -6.83
C GLY A 489 5.40 15.76 -7.34
N ILE A 490 6.08 16.91 -7.31
CA ILE A 490 5.61 18.14 -7.97
C ILE A 490 5.78 18.02 -9.48
N TYR A 491 6.98 17.67 -9.96
CA TYR A 491 7.32 17.62 -11.39
C TYR A 491 6.40 16.69 -12.17
N TYR A 492 6.22 15.44 -11.70
CA TYR A 492 5.36 14.44 -12.33
C TYR A 492 3.88 14.56 -11.93
N SER A 493 3.53 15.48 -11.02
CA SER A 493 2.18 15.61 -10.44
C SER A 493 1.66 14.34 -9.75
N GLU A 494 2.56 13.46 -9.32
CA GLU A 494 2.22 12.17 -8.71
C GLU A 494 2.09 12.27 -7.19
N PHE A 495 0.91 11.91 -6.66
CA PHE A 495 0.62 11.94 -5.23
C PHE A 495 1.54 11.01 -4.42
N ILE A 496 1.90 9.84 -4.98
CA ILE A 496 2.66 8.81 -4.25
C ILE A 496 4.04 9.34 -3.82
N TYR A 497 4.75 10.07 -4.69
CA TYR A 497 6.07 10.62 -4.33
C TYR A 497 5.97 11.70 -3.25
N ARG A 498 4.91 12.51 -3.27
CA ARG A 498 4.64 13.50 -2.21
C ARG A 498 4.30 12.84 -0.89
N ALA A 499 3.48 11.78 -0.93
CA ALA A 499 3.17 10.96 0.24
C ALA A 499 4.43 10.30 0.82
N LEU A 500 5.33 9.78 -0.02
CA LEU A 500 6.62 9.22 0.43
C LEU A 500 7.51 10.29 1.05
N ALA A 501 7.58 11.50 0.48
CA ALA A 501 8.31 12.61 1.09
C ALA A 501 7.77 12.97 2.48
N VAL A 502 6.45 13.01 2.65
CA VAL A 502 5.80 13.24 3.96
C VAL A 502 6.11 12.09 4.93
N CYS A 503 5.95 10.83 4.52
CA CYS A 503 6.28 9.67 5.36
C CYS A 503 7.75 9.70 5.82
N LEU A 504 8.68 9.95 4.89
CA LEU A 504 10.10 10.07 5.18
C LEU A 504 10.38 11.24 6.13
N SER A 505 9.68 12.36 5.97
CA SER A 505 9.80 13.52 6.87
C SER A 505 9.40 13.22 8.32
N ILE A 506 8.37 12.40 8.53
CA ILE A 506 7.92 11.96 9.86
C ILE A 506 9.00 11.06 10.50
N VAL A 507 9.54 10.12 9.72
CA VAL A 507 10.62 9.24 10.17
C VAL A 507 11.88 10.04 10.54
N ILE A 508 12.24 11.04 9.71
CA ILE A 508 13.33 11.97 10.01
C ILE A 508 13.03 12.75 11.29
N GLY A 509 11.84 13.32 11.44
CA GLY A 509 11.44 14.05 12.65
C GLY A 509 11.58 13.21 13.93
N LEU A 510 11.04 11.99 13.93
CA LEU A 510 11.18 11.07 15.06
C LEU A 510 12.65 10.74 15.36
N ARG A 511 13.44 10.49 14.31
CA ARG A 511 14.87 10.17 14.44
C ARG A 511 15.68 11.35 15.00
N LEU A 512 15.41 12.58 14.55
CA LEU A 512 16.11 13.78 15.01
C LEU A 512 16.07 13.88 16.54
N PHE A 513 14.90 13.68 17.14
CA PHE A 513 14.74 13.73 18.60
C PHE A 513 15.16 12.43 19.31
N ALA A 514 14.94 11.26 18.71
CA ALA A 514 15.26 9.98 19.35
C ALA A 514 16.76 9.62 19.33
N VAL A 515 17.51 10.08 18.32
CA VAL A 515 18.91 9.69 18.09
C VAL A 515 19.83 10.90 18.04
N ASP A 516 19.52 11.86 17.17
CA ASP A 516 20.49 12.91 16.83
C ASP A 516 20.61 13.98 17.94
N PHE A 517 19.51 14.32 18.62
CA PHE A 517 19.47 15.33 19.70
C PHE A 517 20.34 14.99 20.91
N PHE A 518 20.46 13.70 21.22
CA PHE A 518 21.23 13.19 22.36
C PHE A 518 22.71 12.91 22.02
N SER A 519 23.11 13.12 20.77
CA SER A 519 24.50 12.92 20.35
C SER A 519 25.43 13.98 20.95
N GLN A 520 26.53 13.52 21.54
CA GLN A 520 27.60 14.37 22.10
C GLN A 520 28.76 14.55 21.11
N LYS A 521 28.59 14.19 19.83
CA LYS A 521 29.63 14.40 18.81
C LYS A 521 29.67 15.84 18.33
N TYR A 522 30.86 16.28 17.96
CA TYR A 522 31.11 17.62 17.41
C TYR A 522 31.78 17.51 16.05
N TYR A 523 31.52 18.50 15.20
CA TYR A 523 32.22 18.74 13.96
C TYR A 523 33.04 20.01 14.08
N MET A 524 34.27 19.99 13.55
CA MET A 524 35.10 21.18 13.45
C MET A 524 34.82 21.86 12.11
N VAL A 525 34.19 23.03 12.15
CA VAL A 525 33.79 23.79 10.96
C VAL A 525 34.34 25.22 11.12
N PHE A 526 35.23 25.64 10.22
CA PHE A 526 35.91 26.95 10.29
C PHE A 526 36.56 27.26 11.65
N GLY A 527 37.12 26.24 12.31
CA GLY A 527 37.73 26.39 13.64
C GLY A 527 36.75 26.42 14.82
N MET A 528 35.44 26.40 14.57
CA MET A 528 34.40 26.31 15.59
C MET A 528 33.97 24.85 15.81
N GLN A 529 33.70 24.48 17.05
CA GLN A 529 33.14 23.17 17.41
C GLN A 529 31.62 23.26 17.38
N ILE A 530 30.98 22.63 16.40
CA ILE A 530 29.52 22.61 16.25
C ILE A 530 29.01 21.24 16.67
N HIS A 531 28.01 21.18 17.54
CA HIS A 531 27.41 19.90 17.92
C HIS A 531 26.76 19.23 16.69
N HIS A 532 26.83 17.90 16.62
CA HIS A 532 26.14 17.13 15.59
C HIS A 532 24.65 17.46 15.52
N ALA A 533 24.00 17.53 16.69
CA ALA A 533 22.60 17.91 16.81
C ALA A 533 22.31 19.25 16.13
N SER A 534 23.15 20.26 16.36
CA SER A 534 23.00 21.59 15.77
C SER A 534 23.17 21.57 14.25
N ALA A 535 24.17 20.83 13.76
CA ALA A 535 24.41 20.70 12.32
C ALA A 535 23.23 20.04 11.59
N ILE A 536 22.73 18.91 12.10
CA ILE A 536 21.62 18.18 11.45
C ILE A 536 20.27 18.88 11.66
N PHE A 537 20.01 19.48 12.82
CA PHE A 537 18.77 20.23 13.06
C PHE A 537 18.73 21.50 12.21
N GLY A 538 19.85 22.21 12.06
CA GLY A 538 19.95 23.37 11.18
C GLY A 538 19.74 23.00 9.72
N PHE A 539 20.35 21.91 9.25
CA PHE A 539 20.13 21.40 7.90
C PHE A 539 18.68 20.94 7.68
N ALA A 540 18.07 20.25 8.65
CA ALA A 540 16.68 19.86 8.60
C ALA A 540 15.74 21.06 8.55
N ALA A 541 15.96 22.07 9.41
CA ALA A 541 15.18 23.31 9.43
C ALA A 541 15.23 24.00 8.07
N LEU A 542 16.40 24.08 7.44
CA LEU A 542 16.55 24.63 6.10
C LEU A 542 15.71 23.86 5.07
N CYS A 543 15.81 22.53 5.02
CA CYS A 543 15.01 21.71 4.10
C CYS A 543 13.50 21.92 4.31
N PHE A 544 13.03 21.84 5.55
CA PHE A 544 11.62 22.02 5.90
C PHE A 544 11.09 23.42 5.57
N PHE A 545 11.88 24.47 5.83
CA PHE A 545 11.52 25.84 5.44
C PHE A 545 11.43 26.00 3.93
N VAL A 546 12.41 25.48 3.17
CA VAL A 546 12.40 25.55 1.70
C VAL A 546 11.17 24.84 1.13
N LEU A 547 10.89 23.61 1.56
CA LEU A 547 9.73 22.86 1.08
C LEU A 547 8.41 23.57 1.42
N GLY A 548 8.28 24.07 2.65
CA GLY A 548 7.11 24.84 3.07
C GLY A 548 6.96 26.17 2.34
N ALA A 549 8.06 26.82 1.91
CA ALA A 549 8.00 28.05 1.13
C ALA A 549 7.59 27.81 -0.33
N LEU A 550 8.00 26.67 -0.90
CA LEU A 550 7.68 26.30 -2.29
C LEU A 550 6.19 26.13 -2.53
N THR A 551 5.39 25.75 -1.52
CA THR A 551 3.93 25.57 -1.66
C THR A 551 3.19 26.86 -2.00
N LYS A 552 3.78 28.03 -1.75
CA LYS A 552 3.19 29.31 -2.14
C LYS A 552 3.21 29.55 -3.65
N ASN A 553 4.14 28.92 -4.37
CA ASN A 553 4.19 29.09 -5.82
C ASN A 553 2.85 28.62 -6.41
N LYS A 554 2.13 29.50 -7.13
CA LYS A 554 0.80 29.21 -7.68
C LYS A 554 0.77 27.92 -8.48
N GLU A 555 1.83 27.62 -9.22
CA GLU A 555 1.92 26.40 -10.01
C GLU A 555 1.98 25.14 -9.13
N ILE A 556 2.69 25.22 -8.01
CA ILE A 556 2.82 24.12 -7.03
C ILE A 556 1.54 24.00 -6.22
N ASP A 557 0.96 25.12 -5.78
CA ASP A 557 -0.30 25.20 -5.03
C ASP A 557 -1.48 24.55 -5.77
N MET A 558 -1.53 24.71 -7.10
CA MET A 558 -2.55 24.07 -7.95
C MET A 558 -2.39 22.55 -8.05
N ARG A 559 -1.18 22.00 -7.83
CA ARG A 559 -0.88 20.56 -7.90
C ARG A 559 -1.10 19.82 -6.58
N LEU A 560 -1.23 20.56 -5.48
CA LEU A 560 -1.39 20.04 -4.12
C LEU A 560 -2.87 19.99 -3.70
N GLN A 561 -3.27 18.92 -3.03
CA GLN A 561 -4.56 18.83 -2.35
C GLN A 561 -4.55 19.66 -1.06
N ASP A 562 -5.72 20.09 -0.58
CA ASP A 562 -5.82 20.96 0.60
C ASP A 562 -5.24 20.31 1.88
N GLU A 563 -5.40 19.01 2.04
CA GLU A 563 -4.80 18.22 3.13
C GLU A 563 -3.26 18.25 3.05
N GLU A 564 -2.70 18.11 1.84
CA GLU A 564 -1.25 18.19 1.60
C GLU A 564 -0.71 19.57 1.96
N LYS A 565 -1.43 20.64 1.60
CA LYS A 565 -1.05 22.02 1.93
C LYS A 565 -0.89 22.21 3.44
N SER A 566 -1.84 21.68 4.23
CA SER A 566 -1.76 21.75 5.70
C SER A 566 -0.51 21.07 6.26
N LEU A 567 -0.14 19.90 5.72
CA LEU A 567 1.07 19.17 6.13
C LEU A 567 2.35 19.95 5.77
N PHE A 568 2.45 20.49 4.57
CA PHE A 568 3.62 21.30 4.19
C PHE A 568 3.68 22.65 4.94
N HIS A 569 2.53 23.22 5.34
CA HIS A 569 2.53 24.35 6.25
C HIS A 569 3.07 23.97 7.64
N ALA A 570 2.76 22.76 8.14
CA ALA A 570 3.31 22.27 9.40
C ALA A 570 4.85 22.14 9.36
N PHE A 571 5.46 21.92 8.18
CA PHE A 571 6.91 21.91 8.03
C PHE A 571 7.56 23.24 8.41
N ILE A 572 6.92 24.38 8.14
CA ILE A 572 7.43 25.71 8.52
C ILE A 572 7.45 25.85 10.05
N ALA A 573 6.38 25.41 10.72
CA ALA A 573 6.30 25.42 12.17
C ALA A 573 7.35 24.48 12.78
N PHE A 574 7.48 23.26 12.24
CA PHE A 574 8.48 22.30 12.67
C PHE A 574 9.91 22.81 12.49
N ALA A 575 10.22 23.44 11.35
CA ALA A 575 11.52 24.05 11.10
C ALA A 575 11.86 25.16 12.11
N SER A 576 10.87 25.94 12.53
CA SER A 576 11.03 26.98 13.56
C SER A 576 11.38 26.37 14.92
N VAL A 577 10.74 25.24 15.29
CA VAL A 577 11.09 24.50 16.51
C VAL A 577 12.49 23.92 16.43
N LEU A 578 12.88 23.36 15.27
CA LEU A 578 14.24 22.84 15.07
C LEU A 578 15.30 23.94 15.23
N GLY A 579 15.05 25.14 14.70
CA GLY A 579 15.94 26.30 14.88
C GLY A 579 16.09 26.72 16.35
N MET A 580 14.99 26.74 17.10
CA MET A 580 15.04 26.97 18.55
C MET A 580 15.89 25.92 19.27
N CYS A 581 15.79 24.64 18.88
CA CYS A 581 16.62 23.57 19.43
C CYS A 581 18.11 23.73 19.09
N VAL A 582 18.45 24.21 17.89
CA VAL A 582 19.84 24.53 17.51
C VAL A 582 20.40 25.59 18.45
N LEU A 583 19.67 26.71 18.62
CA LEU A 583 20.11 27.79 19.51
C LEU A 583 20.21 27.31 20.96
N GLY A 584 19.32 26.42 21.41
CA GLY A 584 19.38 25.83 22.75
C GLY A 584 20.62 24.96 23.01
N LYS A 585 21.29 24.46 21.97
CA LYS A 585 22.53 23.69 22.10
C LYS A 585 23.78 24.55 22.02
N GLU A 586 23.78 25.57 21.16
CA GLU A 586 24.97 26.37 20.86
C GLU A 586 25.07 27.66 21.69
N VAL A 587 23.93 28.24 22.07
CA VAL A 587 23.89 29.52 22.78
C VAL A 587 23.86 29.28 24.29
N ASN A 588 24.70 30.01 25.02
CA ASN A 588 24.69 30.01 26.48
C ASN A 588 23.31 30.40 27.02
N GLU A 589 22.81 29.68 28.03
CA GLU A 589 21.50 29.89 28.68
C GLU A 589 21.15 31.36 28.92
N ARG A 590 22.14 32.19 29.33
CA ARG A 590 21.93 33.63 29.59
C ARG A 590 21.48 34.43 28.35
N TRP A 591 21.90 34.01 27.16
CA TRP A 591 21.61 34.69 25.89
C TRP A 591 20.54 33.96 25.07
N LEU A 592 20.06 32.80 25.53
CA LEU A 592 19.20 31.91 24.76
C LEU A 592 17.86 32.58 24.41
N SER A 593 17.24 33.28 25.35
CA SER A 593 15.96 33.98 25.10
C SER A 593 16.10 35.12 24.10
N LEU A 594 17.23 35.85 24.13
CA LEU A 594 17.54 36.86 23.13
C LEU A 594 17.75 36.20 21.76
N ALA A 595 18.45 35.06 21.70
CA ALA A 595 18.68 34.34 20.47
C ALA A 595 17.38 33.85 19.83
N TRP A 596 16.44 33.28 20.61
CA TRP A 596 15.11 32.91 20.12
C TRP A 596 14.29 34.13 19.65
N ALA A 597 14.39 35.27 20.33
CA ALA A 597 13.74 36.49 19.87
C ALA A 597 14.29 36.95 18.50
N VAL A 598 15.61 36.90 18.31
CA VAL A 598 16.26 37.21 17.03
C VAL A 598 15.86 36.22 15.94
N GLU A 599 15.82 34.93 16.25
CA GLU A 599 15.30 33.90 15.33
C GLU A 599 13.86 34.22 14.90
N GLY A 600 12.98 34.50 15.86
CA GLY A 600 11.59 34.86 15.60
C GLY A 600 11.47 36.12 14.71
N ILE A 601 12.29 37.14 14.94
CA ILE A 601 12.36 38.34 14.08
C ILE A 601 12.82 37.97 12.66
N GLY A 602 13.81 37.09 12.52
CA GLY A 602 14.28 36.59 11.23
C GLY A 602 13.19 35.84 10.46
N ILE A 603 12.47 34.93 11.13
CA ILE A 603 11.34 34.19 10.55
C ILE A 603 10.21 35.17 10.18
N LEU A 604 9.96 36.20 10.98
CA LEU A 604 8.96 37.23 10.67
C LEU A 604 9.35 38.01 9.41
N GLY A 605 10.61 38.42 9.30
CA GLY A 605 11.16 39.08 8.12
C GLY A 605 10.99 38.22 6.87
N ALA A 606 11.35 36.94 6.96
CA ALA A 606 11.13 35.97 5.88
C ALA A 606 9.64 35.82 5.55
N GLY A 607 8.75 35.76 6.55
CA GLY A 607 7.30 35.66 6.35
C GLY A 607 6.68 36.89 5.69
N LEU A 608 7.22 38.08 5.95
CA LEU A 608 6.82 39.33 5.29
C LEU A 608 7.33 39.39 3.86
N PHE A 609 8.60 39.05 3.63
CA PHE A 609 9.22 39.01 2.30
C PHE A 609 8.52 37.97 1.41
N LEU A 610 8.35 36.75 1.92
CA LEU A 610 7.65 35.66 1.25
C LEU A 610 6.13 35.84 1.27
N ARG A 611 5.55 36.86 1.92
CA ARG A 611 4.09 37.06 2.09
C ARG A 611 3.36 35.77 2.50
N HIS A 612 3.92 35.01 3.44
CA HIS A 612 3.40 33.71 3.86
C HIS A 612 2.81 33.79 5.27
N LYS A 613 1.51 33.51 5.42
CA LYS A 613 0.81 33.63 6.71
C LYS A 613 1.43 32.73 7.79
N VAL A 614 1.77 31.50 7.45
CA VAL A 614 2.31 30.51 8.41
C VAL A 614 3.67 30.90 8.96
N TYR A 615 4.60 31.43 8.14
CA TYR A 615 5.87 31.98 8.63
C TYR A 615 5.65 33.07 9.69
N ARG A 616 4.69 33.97 9.45
CA ARG A 616 4.37 35.03 10.41
C ARG A 616 3.79 34.47 11.71
N ILE A 617 2.93 33.46 11.64
CA ILE A 617 2.36 32.80 12.83
C ILE A 617 3.46 32.05 13.60
N SER A 618 4.31 31.27 12.93
CA SER A 618 5.43 30.58 13.55
C SER A 618 6.40 31.56 14.21
N ALA A 619 6.72 32.68 13.55
CA ALA A 619 7.54 33.74 14.12
C ALA A 619 6.93 34.33 15.40
N LEU A 620 5.64 34.66 15.39
CA LEU A 620 4.93 35.16 16.57
C LEU A 620 4.92 34.12 17.69
N ALA A 621 4.78 32.84 17.38
CA ALA A 621 4.85 31.76 18.37
C ALA A 621 6.25 31.67 19.02
N VAL A 622 7.33 31.72 18.22
CA VAL A 622 8.72 31.72 18.73
C VAL A 622 8.98 32.94 19.62
N ILE A 623 8.61 34.14 19.18
CA ILE A 623 8.78 35.37 19.96
C ILE A 623 7.97 35.30 21.26
N SER A 624 6.73 34.80 21.20
CA SER A 624 5.89 34.63 22.39
C SER A 624 6.51 33.66 23.38
N PHE A 625 7.04 32.53 22.90
CA PHE A 625 7.72 31.56 23.74
C PHE A 625 8.99 32.12 24.39
N ALA A 626 9.78 32.90 23.64
CA ALA A 626 10.95 33.60 24.18
C ALA A 626 10.54 34.59 25.29
N CYS A 627 9.47 35.36 25.08
CA CYS A 627 8.93 36.28 26.09
C CYS A 627 8.48 35.55 27.36
N LEU A 628 7.80 34.40 27.19
CA LEU A 628 7.39 33.55 28.31
C LEU A 628 8.59 33.00 29.08
N LYS A 629 9.64 32.51 28.41
CA LYS A 629 10.86 32.05 29.08
C LYS A 629 11.51 33.17 29.89
N VAL A 630 11.63 34.37 29.32
CA VAL A 630 12.19 35.51 30.06
C VAL A 630 11.35 35.80 31.30
N PHE A 631 10.02 35.88 31.16
CA PHE A 631 9.13 36.21 32.28
C PHE A 631 9.19 35.21 33.43
N PHE A 632 9.14 33.92 33.11
CA PHE A 632 8.99 32.85 34.12
C PHE A 632 10.30 32.26 34.60
N VAL A 633 11.34 32.23 33.76
CA VAL A 633 12.60 31.52 34.06
C VAL A 633 13.74 32.51 34.26
N ASP A 634 14.01 33.37 33.28
CA ASP A 634 15.23 34.19 33.30
C ASP A 634 15.17 35.33 34.33
N MET A 635 13.97 35.69 34.78
CA MET A 635 13.77 36.74 35.80
C MET A 635 13.94 36.24 37.24
N GLU A 636 14.12 34.94 37.45
CA GLU A 636 14.37 34.37 38.77
C GLU A 636 15.78 34.76 39.27
N GLY A 637 15.87 35.38 40.45
CA GLY A 637 17.16 35.78 41.05
C GLY A 637 17.85 37.03 40.46
N VAL A 638 17.33 37.64 39.39
CA VAL A 638 17.90 38.86 38.79
C VAL A 638 17.60 40.11 39.63
N ASN A 639 18.54 41.05 39.73
CA ASN A 639 18.31 42.33 40.44
C ASN A 639 17.21 43.15 39.74
N THR A 640 16.32 43.78 40.51
CA THR A 640 15.15 44.54 40.07
C THR A 640 15.44 45.52 38.94
N ILE A 641 16.59 46.20 38.94
CA ILE A 641 16.97 47.16 37.89
C ILE A 641 17.11 46.48 36.52
N TYR A 642 17.77 45.32 36.46
CA TYR A 642 17.93 44.57 35.21
C TYR A 642 16.61 43.94 34.74
N LYS A 643 15.71 43.59 35.68
CA LYS A 643 14.35 43.14 35.31
C LYS A 643 13.61 44.25 34.57
N ILE A 644 13.61 45.47 35.13
CA ILE A 644 12.96 46.64 34.51
C ILE A 644 13.54 46.89 33.11
N ALA A 645 14.87 46.89 32.97
CA ALA A 645 15.52 47.09 31.68
C ALA A 645 15.12 46.00 30.65
N ALA A 646 15.10 44.72 31.04
CA ALA A 646 14.69 43.62 30.16
C ALA A 646 13.21 43.72 29.75
N PHE A 647 12.32 44.13 30.66
CA PHE A 647 10.91 44.40 30.33
C PHE A 647 10.75 45.54 29.32
N ILE A 648 11.51 46.63 29.46
CA ILE A 648 11.49 47.76 28.52
C ILE A 648 11.96 47.30 27.13
N VAL A 649 13.09 46.60 27.05
CA VAL A 649 13.63 46.11 25.77
C VAL A 649 12.66 45.13 25.10
N MET A 650 12.09 44.19 25.85
CA MET A 650 11.10 43.25 25.32
C MET A 650 9.84 43.98 24.83
N GLY A 651 9.32 44.94 25.62
CA GLY A 651 8.18 45.77 25.22
C GLY A 651 8.46 46.55 23.94
N ALA A 652 9.64 47.12 23.79
CA ALA A 652 10.07 47.82 22.58
C ALA A 652 10.12 46.88 21.36
N ILE A 653 10.65 45.65 21.52
CA ILE A 653 10.67 44.64 20.45
C ILE A 653 9.24 44.25 20.04
N LEU A 654 8.34 44.00 21.00
CA LEU A 654 6.94 43.65 20.72
C LEU A 654 6.20 44.78 20.00
N LEU A 655 6.42 46.04 20.41
CA LEU A 655 5.86 47.22 19.74
C LEU A 655 6.39 47.36 18.31
N ALA A 656 7.70 47.16 18.09
CA ALA A 656 8.29 47.19 16.76
C ALA A 656 7.69 46.11 15.85
N VAL A 657 7.58 44.88 16.34
CA VAL A 657 6.95 43.76 15.63
C VAL A 657 5.48 44.08 15.30
N SER A 658 4.72 44.64 16.25
CA SER A 658 3.32 45.02 16.06
C SER A 658 3.16 46.11 15.01
N MET A 659 3.99 47.15 15.03
CA MET A 659 3.98 48.23 14.03
C MET A 659 4.29 47.72 12.61
N VAL A 660 5.29 46.85 12.49
CA VAL A 660 5.63 46.22 11.19
C VAL A 660 4.47 45.34 10.73
N TYR A 661 3.89 44.53 11.61
CA TYR A 661 2.73 43.69 11.26
C TYR A 661 1.54 44.53 10.78
N ALA A 662 1.21 45.61 11.50
CA ALA A 662 0.11 46.51 11.14
C ALA A 662 0.32 47.20 9.78
N LYS A 663 1.57 47.48 9.40
CA LYS A 663 1.89 48.16 8.12
C LYS A 663 1.86 47.22 6.91
N PHE A 664 2.25 45.95 7.09
CA PHE A 664 2.51 45.03 5.97
C PHE A 664 1.47 43.92 5.80
N VAL A 665 0.52 43.75 6.73
CA VAL A 665 -0.59 42.82 6.56
C VAL A 665 -1.78 43.55 5.90
N PRO A 666 -2.17 43.21 4.67
CA PRO A 666 -3.37 43.77 4.05
C PRO A 666 -4.59 43.42 4.90
N LYS A 667 -5.47 44.38 5.16
CA LYS A 667 -6.80 44.08 5.72
C LYS A 667 -7.48 43.10 4.77
N GLU A 668 -7.82 41.91 5.26
CA GLU A 668 -8.69 41.00 4.52
C GLU A 668 -10.02 41.71 4.31
N LYS A 669 -10.29 42.13 3.06
CA LYS A 669 -11.62 42.64 2.70
C LYS A 669 -12.64 41.56 3.02
N THR A 670 -13.54 41.86 3.94
CA THR A 670 -14.73 41.05 4.26
C THR A 670 -15.47 40.73 2.97
N GLU A 671 -16.14 39.56 2.87
CA GLU A 671 -16.89 39.17 1.67
C GLU A 671 -17.88 40.26 1.19
N TYR A 672 -18.40 41.04 2.13
CA TYR A 672 -19.24 42.22 1.87
C TYR A 672 -18.56 43.34 1.06
N GLU A 673 -17.24 43.52 1.18
CA GLU A 673 -16.44 44.51 0.43
C GLU A 673 -15.85 43.96 -0.87
N LYS A 674 -15.93 42.64 -1.10
CA LYS A 674 -15.58 42.01 -2.38
C LYS A 674 -16.79 41.91 -3.33
N ALA A 675 -18.00 41.90 -2.77
CA ALA A 675 -19.25 41.86 -3.52
C ALA A 675 -19.76 43.24 -3.98
N LYS A 676 -19.07 44.32 -3.59
CA LYS A 676 -19.32 45.71 -3.99
C LYS A 676 -18.21 46.18 -4.90
#